data_AF-A0A177DCD0-F1
#
_entry.id   AF-A0A177DCD0-F1
#
_cell.length_a   1.000
_cell.length_b   1.000
_cell.length_c   1.000
_cell.angle_alpha   90.00
_cell.angle_beta   90.00
_cell.angle_gamma   90.00
#
_symmetry.space_group_name_H-M   'P 1'
#
loop_
_entity.id
_entity.type
_entity.pdbx_description
1 polymer ?
#
loop_
_entity_poly.entity_id
_entity_poly.type
_entity_poly.pdbx_seq_one_letter_code
_entity_poly.pdbx_strand_id
1 'polypeptide(L)'
;MNSEFARWDGSKHQYDSQWGASRPEAPPAPCALPYAFAEPFPQLTNGFQQLQVGKHSRTRTTPVVTRTHITRHGSEPNPMRPLSSGGEAHMAPYQSLSPPHRSASYSKPSPLEDLRKSRRWPPKGYRSEDAMEPEQAEELICAGASSFKGYCDAIANAPAGYDRFYAVMEAEHQSRTDRATFQQEAYRDISLNMTGASDSQFPWLAHEYPCMAYAFGKSAGTTTLNYWVSKCGSSNPPMQFASEVKPRKIKLLQILDRLQNLESGLNEDDPEELYRYLYGTLIEDSEQFDEERRHVRTDQQITDLITVLSNPKWIDFSHPKNQVVAKFFDSPDQRKKQEFFHQLLLSVELYLRIHSKHHSEKSKRKLILQLPAIITWDLAVAQRWLENMEISKTRISNTQSTFSFDLRSKSRQIEALRKFAATLKWPNMDEVEYVLDEQDLDERALEDRSADAMSWFSGIILPGRTLPWLIMNSLIDCDRDTGDALKYLTHMHPASGFQYRANTYWSSQSIVGKVLGAARGVKQIAGWIGPCIYTPDLKRTECVKVRQQESPDPMLFSVDVESMDQRTNPLGAPDDSYPVDDYIVPMPDTEDVTDLIRMEKLRFMPVKERPEGTRHAVGPPMVFDAAISFACGGESWPMKLRYNVDFINAFPCHQGPHVLFYDFSFKAIKIDEGLVDIQDWGNQSGRIPRPTSSKSSPGKKALALMNEKQKSAHEQVTNVLVIEALGVSDNEVFARAWCAHHGHSAIVANIKETCMSCAIREAYAACVAVVILTEGGVVKENDTEVYGYA
;
A
#
# COMPACT_ATOMS: atom_id res chain seq x y z
N MET A 1 33.78 -27.08 -1.06
CA MET A 1 34.16 -25.65 -1.23
C MET A 1 34.08 -25.39 -2.72
N ASN A 2 32.92 -24.89 -3.19
CA ASN A 2 32.50 -25.03 -4.58
C ASN A 2 32.91 -23.81 -5.42
N SER A 3 33.45 -24.10 -6.61
CA SER A 3 34.01 -23.20 -7.61
C SER A 3 33.01 -22.24 -8.28
N GLU A 4 31.73 -22.28 -7.88
CA GLU A 4 30.67 -21.40 -8.40
C GLU A 4 30.78 -19.96 -7.86
N PHE A 5 31.37 -19.77 -6.67
CA PHE A 5 31.40 -18.46 -6.01
C PHE A 5 32.48 -17.51 -6.53
N ALA A 6 33.58 -18.02 -7.09
CA ALA A 6 34.72 -17.20 -7.49
C ALA A 6 34.58 -16.52 -8.87
N ARG A 7 33.60 -16.93 -9.69
CA ARG A 7 33.55 -16.54 -11.12
C ARG A 7 32.68 -15.33 -11.42
N TRP A 8 31.82 -14.90 -10.49
CA TRP A 8 31.08 -13.63 -10.62
C TRP A 8 31.82 -12.44 -10.01
N ASP A 9 32.94 -12.65 -9.31
CA ASP A 9 33.80 -11.58 -8.78
C ASP A 9 34.78 -11.02 -9.84
N GLY A 10 34.92 -11.68 -11.01
CA GLY A 10 35.84 -11.25 -12.07
C GLY A 10 35.51 -9.90 -12.69
N SER A 11 34.24 -9.48 -12.62
CA SER A 11 33.77 -8.16 -13.05
C SER A 11 33.90 -7.08 -11.96
N LYS A 12 34.40 -7.42 -10.76
CA LYS A 12 34.59 -6.44 -9.68
C LYS A 12 35.89 -5.65 -9.85
N HIS A 13 36.96 -6.31 -10.31
CA HIS A 13 38.30 -5.72 -10.35
C HIS A 13 38.57 -4.78 -11.54
N GLN A 14 37.70 -4.76 -12.56
CA GLN A 14 37.87 -3.84 -13.70
C GLN A 14 37.19 -2.47 -13.48
N TYR A 15 36.41 -2.31 -12.40
CA TYR A 15 35.54 -1.14 -12.18
C TYR A 15 35.84 -0.33 -10.91
N ASP A 16 36.65 -0.84 -9.98
CA ASP A 16 37.12 -0.06 -8.81
C ASP A 16 38.08 1.09 -9.20
N SER A 17 38.64 1.06 -10.41
CA SER A 17 39.67 2.00 -10.87
C SER A 17 39.15 3.34 -11.41
N GLN A 18 37.83 3.54 -11.54
CA GLN A 18 37.24 4.79 -12.05
C GLN A 18 36.74 5.76 -10.98
N TRP A 19 36.76 5.39 -9.69
CA TRP A 19 36.43 6.30 -8.57
C TRP A 19 37.65 7.06 -8.03
N GLY A 20 38.65 7.30 -8.89
CA GLY A 20 39.78 8.17 -8.60
C GLY A 20 39.38 9.64 -8.61
N ALA A 21 39.29 10.23 -7.41
CA ALA A 21 39.37 11.67 -7.14
C ALA A 21 38.27 12.57 -7.75
N SER A 22 37.05 12.47 -7.21
CA SER A 22 36.20 13.62 -6.82
C SER A 22 34.92 13.07 -6.21
N ARG A 23 34.63 13.39 -4.94
CA ARG A 23 33.30 13.11 -4.34
C ARG A 23 32.27 13.97 -5.08
N PRO A 24 31.32 13.41 -5.84
CA PRO A 24 30.16 14.16 -6.26
C PRO A 24 29.21 14.23 -5.06
N GLU A 25 28.74 15.44 -4.75
CA GLU A 25 27.66 15.71 -3.79
C GLU A 25 26.48 14.76 -4.08
N ALA A 26 25.96 14.08 -3.05
CA ALA A 26 24.75 13.27 -3.19
C ALA A 26 23.63 14.17 -3.76
N PRO A 27 22.89 13.74 -4.80
CA PRO A 27 21.76 14.52 -5.28
C PRO A 27 20.73 14.59 -4.15
N PRO A 28 20.05 15.74 -3.97
CA PRO A 28 18.90 15.80 -3.06
C PRO A 28 17.89 14.72 -3.49
N ALA A 29 17.24 14.10 -2.50
CA ALA A 29 16.12 13.19 -2.71
C ALA A 29 15.19 13.74 -3.81
N PRO A 30 14.61 12.90 -4.70
CA PRO A 30 13.85 13.35 -5.84
C PRO A 30 12.76 14.32 -5.41
N CYS A 31 13.04 15.61 -5.56
CA CYS A 31 12.06 16.67 -5.47
C CYS A 31 10.94 16.32 -6.45
N ALA A 32 9.70 16.39 -5.97
CA ALA A 32 8.56 16.64 -6.84
C ALA A 32 8.96 17.76 -7.81
N LEU A 33 8.87 17.48 -9.11
CA LEU A 33 9.27 18.42 -10.16
C LEU A 33 8.71 19.83 -9.87
N PRO A 34 9.57 20.86 -9.88
CA PRO A 34 9.21 22.20 -9.43
C PRO A 34 8.49 22.97 -10.54
N TYR A 35 7.27 23.42 -10.25
CA TYR A 35 6.74 24.65 -10.84
C TYR A 35 6.02 25.43 -9.75
N ALA A 36 6.81 26.04 -8.86
CA ALA A 36 6.38 27.15 -8.03
C ALA A 36 6.89 28.44 -8.69
N PHE A 37 5.98 29.23 -9.26
CA PHE A 37 6.24 30.64 -9.51
C PHE A 37 5.72 31.44 -8.31
N ALA A 38 6.59 32.33 -7.84
CA ALA A 38 6.41 33.19 -6.69
C ALA A 38 5.31 34.24 -6.94
N GLU A 39 4.53 34.55 -5.91
CA GLU A 39 4.09 35.91 -5.53
C GLU A 39 3.43 35.87 -4.13
N PRO A 40 3.48 36.97 -3.36
CA PRO A 40 3.29 36.96 -1.91
C PRO A 40 1.82 36.93 -1.45
N PHE A 41 1.61 36.37 -0.26
CA PHE A 41 0.35 36.28 0.46
C PHE A 41 -0.28 37.66 0.76
N PRO A 42 -1.59 37.84 0.51
CA PRO A 42 -2.45 38.63 1.37
C PRO A 42 -3.07 37.71 2.44
N GLN A 43 -2.95 38.09 3.71
CA GLN A 43 -3.74 37.53 4.80
C GLN A 43 -5.24 37.76 4.51
N LEU A 44 -5.96 36.71 4.13
CA LEU A 44 -7.42 36.73 4.00
C LEU A 44 -8.01 35.69 4.95
N THR A 45 -8.12 36.08 6.22
CA THR A 45 -8.87 35.37 7.27
C THR A 45 -10.40 35.49 7.10
N ASN A 46 -10.90 36.26 6.13
CA ASN A 46 -12.29 36.71 6.13
C ASN A 46 -13.26 35.92 5.22
N GLY A 47 -12.78 34.94 4.44
CA GLY A 47 -13.64 34.22 3.47
C GLY A 47 -14.54 33.12 4.05
N PHE A 48 -14.29 32.66 5.28
CA PHE A 48 -15.02 31.52 5.87
C PHE A 48 -16.05 31.91 6.94
N GLN A 49 -16.09 33.17 7.38
CA GLN A 49 -16.99 33.63 8.47
C GLN A 49 -18.27 34.35 7.99
N GLN A 50 -18.36 34.75 6.73
CA GLN A 50 -19.55 35.44 6.22
C GLN A 50 -20.42 34.47 5.43
N LEU A 51 -21.39 33.86 6.11
CA LEU A 51 -22.71 33.44 5.59
C LEU A 51 -23.48 32.79 6.77
N GLN A 52 -23.89 33.62 7.72
CA GLN A 52 -24.87 33.22 8.73
C GLN A 52 -26.24 33.02 8.07
N VAL A 53 -26.83 31.87 8.38
CA VAL A 53 -28.06 31.31 7.82
C VAL A 53 -29.27 32.19 8.09
N GLY A 54 -30.03 32.51 7.02
CA GLY A 54 -31.40 33.02 7.12
C GLY A 54 -32.35 31.93 7.62
N LYS A 55 -32.97 32.16 8.78
CA LYS A 55 -33.97 31.28 9.40
C LYS A 55 -35.24 31.18 8.55
N HIS A 56 -35.60 30.00 8.07
CA HIS A 56 -36.97 29.68 7.62
C HIS A 56 -37.54 28.46 8.36
N SER A 57 -38.88 28.47 8.49
CA SER A 57 -39.67 27.82 9.53
C SER A 57 -39.98 26.33 9.31
N ARG A 58 -40.12 25.64 10.45
CA ARG A 58 -40.58 24.26 10.68
C ARG A 58 -41.80 23.84 9.85
N THR A 59 -41.81 22.58 9.43
CA THR A 59 -43.03 21.76 9.31
C THR A 59 -42.80 20.39 9.95
N ARG A 60 -43.70 20.07 10.89
CA ARG A 60 -43.71 18.91 11.77
C ARG A 60 -44.75 17.93 11.23
N THR A 61 -44.38 16.69 10.95
CA THR A 61 -45.33 15.61 10.68
C THR A 61 -44.90 14.34 11.41
N THR A 62 -45.69 13.99 12.42
CA THR A 62 -45.68 12.73 13.16
C THR A 62 -46.48 11.66 12.41
N PRO A 63 -46.15 10.36 12.55
CA PRO A 63 -47.15 9.29 12.56
C PRO A 63 -47.09 8.55 13.91
N VAL A 64 -48.13 8.63 14.74
CA VAL A 64 -49.26 7.69 14.82
C VAL A 64 -48.83 6.26 15.18
N VAL A 65 -48.94 5.98 16.47
CA VAL A 65 -48.79 4.69 17.13
C VAL A 65 -50.04 3.84 16.86
N THR A 66 -49.85 2.60 16.40
CA THR A 66 -50.85 1.54 16.51
C THR A 66 -50.30 0.41 17.39
N ARG A 67 -50.93 0.24 18.55
CA ARG A 67 -50.77 -0.90 19.44
C ARG A 67 -51.67 -2.03 18.95
N THR A 68 -51.10 -3.22 18.79
CA THR A 68 -51.87 -4.47 18.85
C THR A 68 -51.18 -5.43 19.80
N HIS A 69 -51.97 -5.93 20.73
CA HIS A 69 -51.59 -6.74 21.87
C HIS A 69 -52.02 -8.17 21.58
N ILE A 70 -51.10 -9.14 21.46
CA ILE A 70 -51.45 -10.57 21.45
C ILE A 70 -50.50 -11.35 22.36
N THR A 71 -51.15 -11.92 23.37
CA THR A 71 -50.87 -12.94 24.38
C THR A 71 -49.66 -13.88 24.24
N ARG A 72 -48.98 -14.06 25.39
CA ARG A 72 -48.02 -15.11 25.73
C ARG A 72 -48.72 -16.39 26.22
N HIS A 73 -48.28 -17.54 25.71
CA HIS A 73 -48.22 -18.86 26.36
C HIS A 73 -46.83 -19.41 25.95
N GLY A 74 -45.99 -20.12 26.70
CA GLY A 74 -46.11 -20.95 27.89
C GLY A 74 -45.14 -22.13 27.69
N SER A 75 -43.98 -22.05 28.36
CA SER A 75 -43.06 -23.12 28.84
C SER A 75 -42.70 -24.39 28.02
N GLU A 76 -41.39 -24.50 27.70
CA GLU A 76 -40.46 -25.67 27.79
C GLU A 76 -40.71 -27.02 27.05
N PRO A 77 -39.70 -27.93 26.92
CA PRO A 77 -38.26 -27.77 26.61
C PRO A 77 -37.78 -28.72 25.47
N ASN A 78 -36.55 -28.50 24.98
CA ASN A 78 -35.71 -29.28 24.02
C ASN A 78 -36.19 -30.68 23.53
N PRO A 79 -35.93 -30.99 22.24
CA PRO A 79 -34.90 -32.00 21.98
C PRO A 79 -33.93 -31.71 20.82
N MET A 80 -32.89 -32.54 20.83
CA MET A 80 -31.61 -32.49 20.14
C MET A 80 -31.65 -32.45 18.60
N ARG A 81 -30.68 -31.73 18.02
CA ARG A 81 -30.29 -31.76 16.60
C ARG A 81 -29.16 -32.79 16.40
N PRO A 82 -29.18 -33.63 15.35
CA PRO A 82 -28.04 -34.45 14.96
C PRO A 82 -27.05 -33.64 14.09
N LEU A 83 -25.76 -33.83 14.33
CA LEU A 83 -24.66 -33.36 13.48
C LEU A 83 -24.07 -34.57 12.75
N SER A 84 -23.92 -34.44 11.43
CA SER A 84 -23.26 -35.41 10.55
C SER A 84 -22.28 -34.67 9.63
N SER A 85 -21.00 -34.97 9.80
CA SER A 85 -19.93 -35.06 8.77
C SER A 85 -18.62 -35.29 9.55
N GLY A 86 -17.85 -36.36 9.39
CA GLY A 86 -17.53 -37.08 8.17
C GLY A 86 -16.13 -36.66 7.74
N GLY A 87 -15.10 -37.21 8.38
CA GLY A 87 -13.68 -36.96 8.08
C GLY A 87 -12.79 -38.10 8.56
N GLU A 88 -12.39 -38.96 7.64
CA GLU A 88 -11.24 -39.88 7.70
C GLU A 88 -10.04 -39.18 7.03
N ALA A 89 -8.76 -39.50 7.24
CA ALA A 89 -8.04 -40.37 8.17
C ALA A 89 -6.54 -40.01 8.05
N HIS A 90 -5.81 -39.98 9.17
CA HIS A 90 -4.42 -40.45 9.34
C HIS A 90 -3.85 -39.97 10.70
N MET A 91 -4.04 -40.77 11.74
CA MET A 91 -3.11 -40.81 12.89
C MET A 91 -3.00 -42.23 13.46
N ALA A 92 -1.76 -42.63 13.74
CA ALA A 92 -1.37 -43.91 14.33
C ALA A 92 -1.73 -43.97 15.85
N PRO A 93 -1.76 -45.17 16.47
CA PRO A 93 -2.58 -45.44 17.65
C PRO A 93 -1.92 -44.97 18.96
N TYR A 94 -2.67 -44.19 19.76
CA TYR A 94 -2.34 -43.94 21.16
C TYR A 94 -2.78 -45.12 22.03
N GLN A 95 -1.85 -45.67 22.80
CA GLN A 95 -2.12 -46.65 23.85
C GLN A 95 -2.97 -46.00 24.95
N SER A 96 -4.04 -46.70 25.31
CA SER A 96 -4.94 -46.41 26.43
C SER A 96 -4.20 -46.47 27.77
N LEU A 97 -4.05 -45.31 28.42
CA LEU A 97 -3.82 -45.22 29.87
C LEU A 97 -5.13 -44.81 30.55
N SER A 98 -5.55 -45.62 31.51
CA SER A 98 -6.74 -45.49 32.34
C SER A 98 -6.88 -44.09 32.99
N PRO A 99 -8.10 -43.61 33.25
CA PRO A 99 -8.33 -42.24 33.69
C PRO A 99 -7.87 -42.06 35.15
N PRO A 100 -7.06 -41.05 35.48
CA PRO A 100 -6.88 -40.70 36.87
C PRO A 100 -8.13 -39.97 37.37
N HIS A 101 -8.48 -40.30 38.60
CA HIS A 101 -9.57 -39.77 39.39
C HIS A 101 -9.75 -38.24 39.27
N ARG A 102 -11.01 -37.81 39.20
CA ARG A 102 -11.46 -36.44 39.49
C ARG A 102 -10.94 -36.00 40.86
N SER A 103 -9.87 -35.23 40.89
CA SER A 103 -9.59 -34.24 41.93
C SER A 103 -9.86 -32.87 41.33
N ALA A 104 -11.00 -32.29 41.68
CA ALA A 104 -11.30 -30.88 41.42
C ALA A 104 -10.42 -30.01 42.33
N SER A 105 -9.15 -29.86 41.97
CA SER A 105 -8.34 -28.74 42.46
C SER A 105 -8.73 -27.53 41.62
N TYR A 106 -9.44 -26.57 42.22
CA TYR A 106 -9.52 -25.22 41.68
C TYR A 106 -8.08 -24.68 41.62
N SER A 107 -7.40 -24.84 40.49
CA SER A 107 -6.14 -24.14 40.24
C SER A 107 -6.41 -22.65 40.34
N LYS A 108 -5.71 -21.96 41.25
CA LYS A 108 -5.76 -20.51 41.30
C LYS A 108 -5.30 -19.98 39.93
N PRO A 109 -5.96 -18.98 39.34
CA PRO A 109 -5.54 -18.42 38.07
C PRO A 109 -4.10 -17.92 38.19
N SER A 110 -3.29 -18.08 37.15
CA SER A 110 -1.93 -17.53 37.12
C SER A 110 -1.99 -15.98 37.19
N PRO A 111 -0.91 -15.30 37.61
CA PRO A 111 -0.88 -13.83 37.63
C PRO A 111 -1.26 -13.21 36.28
N LEU A 112 -0.80 -13.81 35.18
CA LEU A 112 -1.12 -13.40 33.82
C LEU A 112 -2.61 -13.60 33.48
N GLU A 113 -3.20 -14.74 33.88
CA GLU A 113 -4.65 -14.95 33.72
C GLU A 113 -5.48 -13.97 34.55
N ASP A 114 -5.01 -13.61 35.73
CA ASP A 114 -5.67 -12.64 36.59
C ASP A 114 -5.57 -11.23 36.02
N LEU A 115 -4.41 -10.80 35.51
CA LEU A 115 -4.26 -9.54 34.77
C LEU A 115 -5.25 -9.47 33.61
N ARG A 116 -5.33 -10.51 32.79
CA ARG A 116 -6.21 -10.56 31.61
C ARG A 116 -7.69 -10.51 31.96
N LYS A 117 -8.10 -11.16 33.06
CA LYS A 117 -9.49 -11.19 33.52
C LYS A 117 -9.89 -9.91 34.26
N SER A 118 -9.03 -9.43 35.16
CA SER A 118 -9.31 -8.29 36.03
C SER A 118 -9.02 -6.94 35.37
N ARG A 119 -8.13 -6.93 34.36
CA ARG A 119 -7.59 -5.74 33.70
C ARG A 119 -6.92 -4.76 34.66
N ARG A 120 -6.32 -5.29 35.74
CA ARG A 120 -5.67 -4.50 36.79
C ARG A 120 -4.21 -4.88 36.92
N TRP A 121 -3.41 -3.87 37.23
CA TRP A 121 -2.01 -4.02 37.55
C TRP A 121 -1.74 -3.37 38.91
N PRO A 122 -0.95 -4.01 39.80
CA PRO A 122 -0.34 -5.34 39.66
C PRO A 122 -1.33 -6.52 39.64
N PRO A 123 -0.96 -7.66 39.06
CA PRO A 123 -1.74 -8.88 39.15
C PRO A 123 -1.71 -9.47 40.57
N LYS A 124 -2.69 -10.32 40.91
CA LYS A 124 -2.71 -11.00 42.22
C LYS A 124 -1.40 -11.73 42.49
N GLY A 125 -0.85 -11.47 43.67
CA GLY A 125 0.42 -12.06 44.12
C GLY A 125 1.59 -11.09 44.08
N TYR A 126 1.43 -9.95 43.39
CA TYR A 126 2.40 -8.86 43.35
C TYR A 126 1.85 -7.63 44.06
N ARG A 127 2.74 -6.89 44.69
CA ARG A 127 2.54 -5.56 45.25
C ARG A 127 3.28 -4.53 44.41
N SER A 128 2.90 -3.28 44.58
CA SER A 128 3.54 -2.13 43.93
C SER A 128 5.04 -2.06 44.20
N GLU A 129 5.44 -2.35 45.45
CA GLU A 129 6.84 -2.36 45.88
C GLU A 129 7.66 -3.58 45.41
N ASP A 130 7.04 -4.56 44.76
CA ASP A 130 7.73 -5.78 44.31
C ASP A 130 8.50 -5.53 43.01
N ALA A 131 9.51 -6.37 42.74
CA ALA A 131 10.23 -6.43 41.48
C ALA A 131 10.20 -7.85 40.89
N MET A 132 10.10 -7.94 39.57
CA MET A 132 10.07 -9.20 38.83
C MET A 132 11.46 -9.53 38.29
N GLU A 133 11.83 -10.80 38.36
CA GLU A 133 13.00 -11.33 37.65
C GLU A 133 12.76 -11.33 36.13
N PRO A 134 13.79 -11.25 35.28
CA PRO A 134 13.63 -11.12 33.83
C PRO A 134 12.76 -12.20 33.18
N GLU A 135 12.88 -13.46 33.60
CA GLU A 135 12.05 -14.54 33.07
C GLU A 135 10.56 -14.38 33.43
N GLN A 136 10.27 -13.89 34.63
CA GLN A 136 8.90 -13.64 35.09
C GLN A 136 8.30 -12.43 34.39
N ALA A 137 9.10 -11.38 34.21
CA ALA A 137 8.72 -10.17 33.51
C ALA A 137 8.39 -10.49 32.04
N GLU A 138 9.23 -11.27 31.36
CA GLU A 138 8.99 -11.72 29.98
C GLU A 138 7.66 -12.48 29.85
N GLU A 139 7.37 -13.42 30.76
CA GLU A 139 6.12 -14.18 30.74
C GLU A 139 4.89 -13.30 31.02
N LEU A 140 5.01 -12.34 31.95
CA LEU A 140 3.86 -11.56 32.42
C LEU A 140 3.59 -10.31 31.56
N ILE A 141 4.63 -9.68 31.02
CA ILE A 141 4.58 -8.38 30.34
C ILE A 141 4.60 -8.54 28.81
N CYS A 142 5.48 -9.40 28.28
CA CYS A 142 5.66 -9.54 26.83
C CYS A 142 4.64 -10.49 26.18
N ALA A 143 4.05 -11.42 26.94
CA ALA A 143 3.18 -12.46 26.41
C ALA A 143 1.93 -11.91 25.66
N GLY A 144 2.02 -11.90 24.33
CA GLY A 144 0.96 -11.46 23.42
C GLY A 144 1.09 -10.01 22.93
N ALA A 145 2.05 -9.25 23.47
CA ALA A 145 2.35 -7.89 23.05
C ALA A 145 2.88 -7.85 21.60
N SER A 146 2.72 -6.71 20.95
CA SER A 146 3.32 -6.46 19.63
C SER A 146 4.72 -5.86 19.83
N SER A 147 5.75 -6.51 19.28
CA SER A 147 7.12 -5.99 19.12
C SER A 147 7.52 -6.07 17.65
N PHE A 148 8.33 -5.09 17.20
CA PHE A 148 8.69 -4.96 15.79
C PHE A 148 10.19 -4.85 15.62
N LYS A 149 10.70 -5.50 14.57
CA LYS A 149 12.09 -5.44 14.15
C LYS A 149 12.21 -4.69 12.84
N GLY A 150 13.08 -3.69 12.81
CA GLY A 150 13.44 -2.99 11.59
C GLY A 150 14.61 -3.63 10.87
N TYR A 151 14.62 -3.52 9.54
CA TYR A 151 15.74 -3.92 8.69
C TYR A 151 16.14 -2.78 7.78
N CYS A 152 17.46 -2.64 7.60
CA CYS A 152 18.10 -1.67 6.73
C CYS A 152 18.98 -2.42 5.73
N ASP A 153 18.56 -2.44 4.45
CA ASP A 153 19.26 -3.14 3.38
C ASP A 153 19.86 -2.13 2.39
N ALA A 154 21.18 -2.08 2.28
CA ALA A 154 21.86 -1.28 1.27
C ALA A 154 21.49 -1.75 -0.15
N ILE A 155 21.19 -0.80 -1.05
CA ILE A 155 20.89 -1.14 -2.44
C ILE A 155 22.20 -1.45 -3.18
N ALA A 156 22.31 -2.67 -3.70
CA ALA A 156 23.48 -3.10 -4.44
C ALA A 156 23.76 -2.17 -5.63
N ASN A 157 25.05 -1.88 -5.87
CA ASN A 157 25.53 -1.03 -6.97
C ASN A 157 25.03 0.44 -6.94
N ALA A 158 24.37 0.87 -5.86
CA ALA A 158 24.05 2.26 -5.60
C ALA A 158 25.20 2.98 -4.85
N PRO A 159 25.29 4.32 -4.91
CA PRO A 159 26.15 5.07 -4.01
C PRO A 159 25.84 4.78 -2.53
N ALA A 160 26.81 5.00 -1.64
CA ALA A 160 26.57 4.85 -0.19
C ALA A 160 25.44 5.77 0.29
N GLY A 161 24.61 5.27 1.21
CA GLY A 161 23.45 5.99 1.78
C GLY A 161 22.11 5.75 1.09
N TYR A 162 22.06 4.84 0.11
CA TYR A 162 20.81 4.39 -0.51
C TYR A 162 20.38 3.05 0.09
N ASP A 163 19.50 3.12 1.09
CA ASP A 163 19.05 1.97 1.85
C ASP A 163 17.54 1.74 1.70
N ARG A 164 17.13 0.48 1.68
CA ARG A 164 15.73 0.06 1.78
C ARG A 164 15.42 -0.25 3.24
N PHE A 165 14.27 0.23 3.70
CA PHE A 165 13.81 0.01 5.06
C PHE A 165 12.62 -0.92 5.08
N TYR A 166 12.57 -1.78 6.09
CA TYR A 166 11.44 -2.66 6.36
C TYR A 166 11.18 -2.72 7.85
N ALA A 167 9.94 -3.02 8.21
CA ALA A 167 9.56 -3.38 9.59
C ALA A 167 8.74 -4.66 9.56
N VAL A 168 9.08 -5.61 10.44
CA VAL A 168 8.32 -6.86 10.62
C VAL A 168 8.00 -7.06 12.08
N MET A 169 6.96 -7.83 12.38
CA MET A 169 6.69 -8.25 13.74
C MET A 169 7.60 -9.43 14.10
N GLU A 170 8.17 -9.42 15.30
CA GLU A 170 9.17 -10.43 15.72
C GLU A 170 8.55 -11.80 16.01
N ALA A 171 7.40 -11.81 16.71
CA ALA A 171 6.62 -13.02 16.99
C ALA A 171 5.47 -13.16 15.96
N GLU A 172 5.79 -13.69 14.77
CA GLU A 172 4.79 -13.91 13.73
C GLU A 172 3.75 -14.96 14.16
N HIS A 173 2.54 -14.50 14.43
CA HIS A 173 1.36 -15.36 14.43
C HIS A 173 0.60 -15.13 13.12
N GLN A 174 0.46 -16.18 12.30
CA GLN A 174 -0.15 -16.08 10.96
C GLN A 174 -1.57 -15.49 10.96
N SER A 175 -2.28 -15.55 12.09
CA SER A 175 -3.63 -14.98 12.22
C SER A 175 -3.66 -13.47 12.52
N ARG A 176 -2.51 -12.83 12.79
CA ARG A 176 -2.43 -11.41 13.14
C ARG A 176 -1.78 -10.65 11.99
N THR A 177 -2.49 -9.67 11.43
CA THR A 177 -1.95 -8.79 10.40
C THR A 177 -2.65 -7.44 10.44
N ASP A 178 -1.88 -6.38 10.20
CA ASP A 178 -2.34 -5.02 9.96
C ASP A 178 -2.77 -4.79 8.50
N ARG A 179 -2.50 -5.74 7.59
CA ARG A 179 -2.80 -5.66 6.16
C ARG A 179 -4.27 -5.91 5.83
N ALA A 180 -4.76 -5.21 4.82
CA ALA A 180 -5.98 -5.60 4.13
C ALA A 180 -5.80 -6.94 3.38
N THR A 181 -6.84 -7.76 3.37
CA THR A 181 -6.85 -9.00 2.60
C THR A 181 -7.16 -8.72 1.12
N PHE A 182 -6.45 -9.40 0.21
CA PHE A 182 -6.82 -9.41 -1.20
C PHE A 182 -8.05 -10.29 -1.40
N GLN A 183 -9.18 -9.68 -1.80
CA GLN A 183 -10.45 -10.41 -1.99
C GLN A 183 -10.48 -11.22 -3.28
N GLN A 184 -9.66 -10.85 -4.27
CA GLN A 184 -9.53 -11.53 -5.55
C GLN A 184 -8.05 -11.73 -5.86
N GLU A 185 -7.71 -12.83 -6.54
CA GLU A 185 -6.33 -13.16 -6.93
C GLU A 185 -5.75 -12.08 -7.85
N ALA A 186 -6.54 -11.55 -8.79
CA ALA A 186 -6.13 -10.47 -9.69
C ALA A 186 -5.61 -9.20 -8.98
N TYR A 187 -6.05 -8.94 -7.74
CA TYR A 187 -5.56 -7.77 -7.00
C TYR A 187 -4.14 -7.98 -6.46
N ARG A 188 -3.66 -9.23 -6.35
CA ARG A 188 -2.28 -9.55 -5.95
C ARG A 188 -1.28 -9.11 -7.00
N ASP A 189 -1.71 -8.91 -8.25
CA ASP A 189 -0.84 -8.47 -9.35
C ASP A 189 -0.21 -7.07 -9.13
N ILE A 190 -0.67 -6.35 -8.10
CA ILE A 190 -0.09 -5.08 -7.65
C ILE A 190 1.36 -5.25 -7.13
N SER A 191 1.76 -6.47 -6.78
CA SER A 191 3.10 -6.82 -6.34
C SER A 191 3.62 -8.00 -7.16
N LEU A 192 4.95 -8.12 -7.27
CA LEU A 192 5.58 -9.19 -8.04
C LEU A 192 6.83 -9.70 -7.33
N ASN A 193 6.91 -11.01 -7.12
CA ASN A 193 8.13 -11.67 -6.66
C ASN A 193 8.89 -12.22 -7.88
N MET A 194 10.08 -11.68 -8.15
CA MET A 194 10.95 -12.17 -9.25
C MET A 194 11.67 -13.47 -8.90
N THR A 195 11.75 -13.83 -7.62
CA THR A 195 12.40 -15.06 -7.13
C THR A 195 11.65 -15.61 -5.93
N GLY A 196 11.77 -16.93 -5.69
CA GLY A 196 11.04 -17.59 -4.62
C GLY A 196 9.58 -17.88 -4.94
N ALA A 197 8.80 -18.24 -3.91
CA ALA A 197 7.38 -18.55 -4.09
C ALA A 197 6.57 -17.29 -4.46
N SER A 198 5.68 -17.41 -5.44
CA SER A 198 4.79 -16.32 -5.89
C SER A 198 3.93 -15.78 -4.75
N ASP A 199 3.44 -16.66 -3.86
CA ASP A 199 2.61 -16.29 -2.71
C ASP A 199 3.41 -15.86 -1.46
N SER A 200 4.73 -15.76 -1.56
CA SER A 200 5.56 -15.32 -0.44
C SER A 200 5.23 -13.89 -0.06
N GLN A 201 4.95 -13.68 1.23
CA GLN A 201 4.49 -12.40 1.74
C GLN A 201 5.62 -11.55 2.30
N PHE A 202 6.89 -11.91 2.12
CA PHE A 202 8.01 -11.13 2.65
C PHE A 202 8.27 -9.86 1.81
N PRO A 203 8.38 -8.69 2.44
CA PRO A 203 8.43 -7.40 1.73
C PRO A 203 9.70 -7.21 0.89
N TRP A 204 10.82 -7.84 1.27
CA TRP A 204 12.09 -7.78 0.53
C TRP A 204 12.17 -8.70 -0.70
N LEU A 205 11.16 -9.53 -0.94
CA LEU A 205 11.06 -10.35 -2.16
C LEU A 205 10.36 -9.61 -3.30
N ALA A 206 9.57 -8.58 -2.95
CA ALA A 206 8.85 -7.78 -3.93
C ALA A 206 9.84 -7.03 -4.84
N HIS A 207 9.50 -7.00 -6.12
CA HIS A 207 10.27 -6.32 -7.14
C HIS A 207 10.16 -4.80 -6.98
N GLU A 208 8.93 -4.31 -6.79
CA GLU A 208 8.64 -2.91 -6.57
C GLU A 208 8.98 -2.50 -5.13
N TYR A 209 9.47 -1.27 -4.99
CA TYR A 209 9.75 -0.69 -3.69
C TYR A 209 9.10 0.69 -3.56
N PRO A 210 8.34 0.97 -2.48
CA PRO A 210 7.92 0.04 -1.41
C PRO A 210 7.00 -1.10 -1.90
N CYS A 211 7.00 -2.23 -1.19
CA CYS A 211 6.17 -3.39 -1.53
C CYS A 211 4.67 -3.05 -1.45
N MET A 212 3.95 -3.20 -2.55
CA MET A 212 2.54 -2.80 -2.62
C MET A 212 1.59 -3.79 -1.95
N ALA A 213 2.02 -5.03 -1.67
CA ALA A 213 1.27 -5.97 -0.84
C ALA A 213 1.08 -5.46 0.61
N TYR A 214 1.89 -4.48 1.02
CA TYR A 214 1.81 -3.82 2.33
C TYR A 214 1.18 -2.42 2.25
N ALA A 215 0.80 -1.93 1.07
CA ALA A 215 0.34 -0.55 0.90
C ALA A 215 -0.99 -0.22 1.61
N PHE A 216 -1.78 -1.24 1.93
CA PHE A 216 -3.16 -1.08 2.40
C PHE A 216 -3.33 -1.73 3.77
N GLY A 217 -3.66 -0.92 4.76
CA GLY A 217 -4.03 -1.40 6.09
C GLY A 217 -5.45 -1.95 6.12
N LYS A 218 -5.77 -2.72 7.16
CA LYS A 218 -7.06 -3.42 7.33
C LYS A 218 -8.25 -2.45 7.41
N SER A 219 -8.07 -1.28 8.04
CA SER A 219 -9.05 -0.19 8.02
C SER A 219 -8.95 0.63 6.74
N ALA A 220 -10.07 1.04 6.15
CA ALA A 220 -10.06 1.82 4.92
C ALA A 220 -9.36 3.18 5.13
N GLY A 221 -8.56 3.61 4.15
CA GLY A 221 -7.78 4.84 4.23
C GLY A 221 -6.52 4.75 5.09
N THR A 222 -6.14 3.55 5.53
CA THR A 222 -4.91 3.31 6.31
C THR A 222 -3.85 2.56 5.49
N THR A 223 -2.60 2.65 5.95
CA THR A 223 -1.43 1.90 5.46
C THR A 223 -0.93 0.96 6.56
N THR A 224 -0.03 0.03 6.22
CA THR A 224 0.69 -0.79 7.22
C THR A 224 1.89 -0.06 7.80
N LEU A 225 2.41 -0.55 8.92
CA LEU A 225 3.67 -0.08 9.49
C LEU A 225 4.84 -0.32 8.53
N ASN A 226 4.90 -1.51 7.91
CA ASN A 226 5.95 -1.84 6.96
C ASN A 226 6.02 -0.84 5.80
N TYR A 227 4.88 -0.52 5.19
CA TYR A 227 4.84 0.41 4.07
C TYR A 227 5.17 1.84 4.49
N TRP A 228 4.77 2.29 5.68
CA TRP A 228 5.19 3.57 6.25
C TRP A 228 6.72 3.64 6.36
N VAL A 229 7.33 2.63 6.96
CA VAL A 229 8.79 2.54 7.15
C VAL A 229 9.51 2.49 5.79
N SER A 230 9.02 1.67 4.86
CA SER A 230 9.61 1.57 3.52
C SER A 230 9.51 2.87 2.71
N LYS A 231 8.46 3.69 2.90
CA LYS A 231 8.38 5.01 2.24
C LYS A 231 9.48 5.98 2.68
N CYS A 232 10.07 5.79 3.86
CA CYS A 232 11.22 6.59 4.32
C CYS A 232 12.55 6.13 3.72
N GLY A 233 12.62 4.92 3.16
CA GLY A 233 13.81 4.42 2.49
C GLY A 233 13.98 4.96 1.07
N SER A 234 15.10 4.60 0.45
CA SER A 234 15.49 5.10 -0.86
C SER A 234 14.79 4.38 -2.02
N SER A 235 14.22 5.15 -2.93
CA SER A 235 13.64 4.66 -4.19
C SER A 235 14.50 5.09 -5.39
N ASN A 236 14.75 4.18 -6.34
CA ASN A 236 15.42 4.46 -7.62
C ASN A 236 16.80 5.14 -7.49
N PRO A 237 17.82 4.46 -6.93
CA PRO A 237 19.17 5.01 -6.89
C PRO A 237 19.71 5.27 -8.31
N PRO A 238 20.55 6.31 -8.51
CA PRO A 238 21.24 6.51 -9.77
C PRO A 238 22.24 5.36 -9.99
N MET A 239 21.94 4.49 -10.95
CA MET A 239 22.81 3.37 -11.32
C MET A 239 23.52 3.68 -12.65
N GLN A 240 24.81 3.35 -12.74
CA GLN A 240 25.61 3.52 -13.96
C GLN A 240 25.67 2.21 -14.74
N PHE A 241 24.67 1.96 -15.59
CA PHE A 241 24.68 0.85 -16.54
C PHE A 241 24.11 1.35 -17.87
N ALA A 242 24.95 2.00 -18.65
CA ALA A 242 24.61 2.44 -20.00
C ALA A 242 25.51 1.71 -21.00
N SER A 243 24.89 1.03 -21.94
CA SER A 243 25.57 0.36 -23.04
C SER A 243 25.19 1.01 -24.38
N GLU A 244 26.15 1.10 -25.29
CA GLU A 244 25.90 1.57 -26.66
C GLU A 244 25.63 0.43 -27.65
N VAL A 245 25.75 -0.83 -27.19
CA VAL A 245 25.53 -2.03 -28.01
C VAL A 245 24.08 -2.07 -28.49
N LYS A 246 23.89 -2.40 -29.77
CA LYS A 246 22.57 -2.48 -30.40
C LYS A 246 22.25 -3.93 -30.78
N PRO A 247 20.97 -4.33 -30.71
CA PRO A 247 20.56 -5.62 -31.24
C PRO A 247 20.59 -5.62 -32.78
N ARG A 248 20.53 -6.82 -33.36
CA ARG A 248 20.30 -7.00 -34.80
C ARG A 248 18.90 -6.54 -35.18
N LYS A 249 18.72 -6.08 -36.42
CA LYS A 249 17.39 -5.69 -36.92
C LYS A 249 16.58 -6.94 -37.28
N ILE A 250 15.40 -7.06 -36.68
CA ILE A 250 14.47 -8.18 -36.91
C ILE A 250 13.08 -7.66 -37.26
N LYS A 251 12.36 -8.37 -38.14
CA LYS A 251 10.99 -8.00 -38.56
C LYS A 251 9.96 -8.47 -37.54
N LEU A 252 8.89 -7.71 -37.33
CA LEU A 252 7.84 -8.02 -36.35
C LEU A 252 7.30 -9.46 -36.44
N LEU A 253 7.02 -9.97 -37.65
CA LEU A 253 6.53 -11.35 -37.81
C LEU A 253 7.54 -12.42 -37.34
N GLN A 254 8.85 -12.17 -37.49
CA GLN A 254 9.89 -13.07 -36.99
C GLN A 254 10.02 -12.98 -35.47
N ILE A 255 9.79 -11.79 -34.90
CA ILE A 255 9.75 -11.59 -33.46
C ILE A 255 8.60 -12.39 -32.85
N LEU A 256 7.38 -12.24 -33.40
CA LEU A 256 6.19 -12.93 -32.90
C LEU A 256 6.28 -14.45 -33.04
N ASP A 257 6.85 -14.94 -34.14
CA ASP A 257 7.09 -16.37 -34.34
C ASP A 257 8.04 -16.94 -33.28
N ARG A 258 9.10 -16.20 -32.92
CA ARG A 258 10.00 -16.60 -31.84
C ARG A 258 9.36 -16.52 -30.47
N LEU A 259 8.64 -15.45 -30.17
CA LEU A 259 7.92 -15.31 -28.90
C LEU A 259 6.96 -16.48 -28.69
N GLN A 260 6.19 -16.85 -29.73
CA GLN A 260 5.32 -18.04 -29.71
C GLN A 260 6.12 -19.32 -29.40
N ASN A 261 7.27 -19.54 -30.05
CA ASN A 261 8.10 -20.71 -29.76
C ASN A 261 8.61 -20.75 -28.30
N LEU A 262 8.93 -19.57 -27.73
CA LEU A 262 9.41 -19.42 -26.36
C LEU A 262 8.34 -19.64 -25.28
N GLU A 263 7.05 -19.70 -25.64
CA GLU A 263 5.96 -20.02 -24.69
C GLU A 263 6.10 -21.42 -24.10
N SER A 264 6.73 -22.35 -24.83
CA SER A 264 7.08 -23.69 -24.33
C SER A 264 8.35 -23.74 -23.47
N GLY A 265 9.04 -22.61 -23.29
CA GLY A 265 10.35 -22.50 -22.64
C GLY A 265 11.53 -22.55 -23.61
N LEU A 266 12.75 -22.59 -23.06
CA LEU A 266 13.98 -22.75 -23.84
C LEU A 266 14.25 -24.23 -24.10
N ASN A 267 14.69 -24.56 -25.32
CA ASN A 267 15.23 -25.88 -25.65
C ASN A 267 16.66 -26.01 -25.08
N GLU A 268 16.78 -26.26 -23.78
CA GLU A 268 18.07 -26.36 -23.07
C GLU A 268 18.90 -27.59 -23.50
N ASP A 269 18.28 -28.57 -24.16
CA ASP A 269 18.91 -29.82 -24.59
C ASP A 269 19.84 -29.65 -25.81
N ASP A 270 19.70 -28.57 -26.58
CA ASP A 270 20.61 -28.22 -27.69
C ASP A 270 21.26 -26.83 -27.49
N PRO A 271 22.38 -26.76 -26.74
CA PRO A 271 23.11 -25.52 -26.51
C PRO A 271 23.58 -24.83 -27.81
N GLU A 272 23.82 -25.59 -28.88
CA GLU A 272 24.27 -24.99 -30.14
C GLU A 272 23.12 -24.37 -30.93
N GLU A 273 21.92 -24.93 -30.85
CA GLU A 273 20.73 -24.27 -31.40
C GLU A 273 20.45 -22.95 -30.66
N LEU A 274 20.55 -22.95 -29.32
CA LEU A 274 20.37 -21.73 -28.51
C LEU A 274 21.38 -20.64 -28.88
N TYR A 275 22.66 -21.01 -29.04
CA TYR A 275 23.71 -20.10 -29.49
C TYR A 275 23.42 -19.59 -30.91
N ARG A 276 23.18 -20.50 -31.86
CA ARG A 276 22.97 -20.17 -33.28
C ARG A 276 21.79 -19.22 -33.47
N TYR A 277 20.69 -19.43 -32.75
CA TYR A 277 19.53 -18.56 -32.85
C TYR A 277 19.83 -17.17 -32.26
N LEU A 278 20.36 -17.11 -31.04
CA LEU A 278 20.62 -15.86 -30.32
C LEU A 278 21.58 -14.95 -31.10
N TYR A 279 22.76 -15.46 -31.49
CA TYR A 279 23.79 -14.65 -32.14
C TYR A 279 23.65 -14.56 -33.66
N GLY A 280 22.93 -15.50 -34.27
CA GLY A 280 22.58 -15.44 -35.69
C GLY A 280 21.45 -14.46 -35.98
N THR A 281 20.54 -14.24 -35.03
CA THR A 281 19.27 -13.52 -35.28
C THR A 281 19.07 -12.28 -34.40
N LEU A 282 19.42 -12.33 -33.12
CA LEU A 282 19.02 -11.30 -32.15
C LEU A 282 20.14 -10.33 -31.79
N ILE A 283 21.34 -10.84 -31.47
CA ILE A 283 22.48 -10.04 -30.99
C ILE A 283 23.76 -10.40 -31.75
N GLU A 284 24.81 -9.61 -31.60
CA GLU A 284 26.12 -9.87 -32.20
C GLU A 284 27.07 -10.52 -31.18
N ASP A 285 27.86 -11.51 -31.62
CA ASP A 285 28.95 -12.08 -30.81
C ASP A 285 30.26 -11.38 -31.22
N SER A 286 30.89 -10.68 -30.28
CA SER A 286 32.17 -9.99 -30.49
C SER A 286 33.35 -10.96 -30.69
N GLU A 287 33.24 -12.19 -30.20
CA GLU A 287 34.28 -13.22 -30.21
C GLU A 287 33.93 -14.40 -31.13
N GLN A 288 32.98 -14.24 -32.07
CA GLN A 288 32.45 -15.34 -32.91
C GLN A 288 33.50 -16.14 -33.71
N PHE A 289 34.65 -15.52 -33.98
CA PHE A 289 35.74 -16.10 -34.80
C PHE A 289 36.80 -16.83 -33.97
N ASP A 290 36.68 -16.83 -32.65
CA ASP A 290 37.51 -17.60 -31.73
C ASP A 290 36.72 -18.83 -31.26
N GLU A 291 37.04 -20.00 -31.81
CA GLU A 291 36.33 -21.25 -31.50
C GLU A 291 36.40 -21.65 -30.02
N GLU A 292 37.44 -21.20 -29.29
CA GLU A 292 37.59 -21.49 -27.86
C GLU A 292 36.82 -20.50 -26.97
N ARG A 293 36.56 -19.29 -27.48
CA ARG A 293 35.89 -18.21 -26.71
C ARG A 293 34.46 -17.94 -27.11
N ARG A 294 33.95 -18.60 -28.15
CA ARG A 294 32.54 -18.51 -28.57
C ARG A 294 31.59 -18.55 -27.38
N HIS A 295 30.62 -17.65 -27.36
CA HIS A 295 29.69 -17.46 -26.23
C HIS A 295 28.60 -18.55 -26.13
N VAL A 296 28.97 -19.83 -26.18
CA VAL A 296 28.02 -20.98 -26.10
C VAL A 296 27.42 -21.13 -24.70
N ARG A 297 28.13 -20.67 -23.67
CA ARG A 297 27.70 -20.82 -22.28
C ARG A 297 26.57 -19.84 -21.92
N THR A 298 25.57 -20.33 -21.19
CA THR A 298 24.39 -19.55 -20.78
C THR A 298 24.74 -18.31 -19.96
N ASP A 299 25.78 -18.35 -19.11
CA ASP A 299 26.21 -17.20 -18.30
C ASP A 299 26.77 -16.06 -19.14
N GLN A 300 27.48 -16.38 -20.22
CA GLN A 300 27.94 -15.38 -21.18
C GLN A 300 26.76 -14.79 -21.98
N GLN A 301 25.84 -15.64 -22.42
CA GLN A 301 24.62 -15.22 -23.13
C GLN A 301 23.74 -14.29 -22.29
N ILE A 302 23.60 -14.57 -20.98
CA ILE A 302 22.93 -13.68 -20.02
C ILE A 302 23.63 -12.33 -19.95
N THR A 303 24.97 -12.31 -19.89
CA THR A 303 25.76 -11.08 -19.80
C THR A 303 25.62 -10.21 -21.05
N ASP A 304 25.61 -10.83 -22.23
CA ASP A 304 25.44 -10.11 -23.49
C ASP A 304 24.03 -9.54 -23.64
N LEU A 305 22.99 -10.31 -23.26
CA LEU A 305 21.60 -9.84 -23.24
C LEU A 305 21.41 -8.67 -22.27
N ILE A 306 21.99 -8.74 -21.06
CA ILE A 306 22.04 -7.63 -20.10
C ILE A 306 22.69 -6.41 -20.75
N THR A 307 23.80 -6.60 -21.46
CA THR A 307 24.52 -5.51 -22.14
C THR A 307 23.67 -4.85 -23.23
N VAL A 308 22.93 -5.63 -24.01
CA VAL A 308 22.04 -5.10 -25.07
C VAL A 308 20.79 -4.41 -24.49
N LEU A 309 20.20 -4.96 -23.44
CA LEU A 309 19.02 -4.40 -22.76
C LEU A 309 19.37 -3.17 -21.90
N SER A 310 20.63 -3.00 -21.51
CA SER A 310 21.12 -1.78 -20.84
C SER A 310 21.22 -0.55 -21.76
N ASN A 311 20.79 -0.66 -23.02
CA ASN A 311 20.80 0.47 -23.94
C ASN A 311 19.68 1.47 -23.58
N PRO A 312 19.99 2.76 -23.30
CA PRO A 312 19.00 3.75 -22.86
C PRO A 312 17.97 4.15 -23.93
N LYS A 313 18.08 3.61 -25.15
CA LYS A 313 17.09 3.81 -26.22
C LYS A 313 15.83 2.96 -26.02
N TRP A 314 15.92 1.91 -25.21
CA TRP A 314 14.78 1.07 -24.89
C TRP A 314 13.74 1.82 -24.05
N ILE A 315 12.53 1.26 -24.01
CA ILE A 315 11.46 1.80 -23.18
C ILE A 315 11.80 1.48 -21.73
N ASP A 316 12.05 2.50 -20.92
CA ASP A 316 12.32 2.29 -19.49
C ASP A 316 11.01 2.13 -18.71
N PHE A 317 10.64 0.89 -18.40
CA PHE A 317 9.45 0.55 -17.61
C PHE A 317 9.57 0.84 -16.11
N SER A 318 10.77 1.18 -15.61
CA SER A 318 10.94 1.66 -14.24
C SER A 318 10.26 3.03 -14.02
N HIS A 319 10.04 3.78 -15.10
CA HIS A 319 9.32 5.04 -15.05
C HIS A 319 7.81 4.85 -15.09
N PRO A 320 7.05 5.40 -14.12
CA PRO A 320 5.59 5.24 -14.05
C PRO A 320 4.83 5.62 -15.33
N LYS A 321 5.31 6.62 -16.08
CA LYS A 321 4.70 7.04 -17.37
C LYS A 321 4.63 5.92 -18.42
N ASN A 322 5.51 4.93 -18.32
CA ASN A 322 5.63 3.81 -19.25
C ASN A 322 4.93 2.54 -18.73
N GLN A 323 4.38 2.55 -17.51
CA GLN A 323 3.83 1.33 -16.88
C GLN A 323 2.44 0.91 -17.37
N VAL A 324 1.80 1.72 -18.23
CA VAL A 324 0.63 1.28 -19.00
C VAL A 324 1.13 0.61 -20.28
N VAL A 325 1.49 -0.66 -20.18
CA VAL A 325 2.24 -1.42 -21.20
C VAL A 325 1.45 -1.54 -22.53
N ALA A 326 0.12 -1.58 -22.46
CA ALA A 326 -0.77 -1.60 -23.63
C ALA A 326 -0.53 -0.44 -24.61
N LYS A 327 -0.09 0.73 -24.13
CA LYS A 327 0.26 1.88 -24.99
C LYS A 327 1.41 1.60 -25.96
N PHE A 328 2.10 0.48 -25.81
CA PHE A 328 3.23 0.08 -26.63
C PHE A 328 2.87 -1.12 -27.54
N PHE A 329 2.32 -2.21 -27.00
CA PHE A 329 2.00 -3.39 -27.82
C PHE A 329 0.73 -3.25 -28.66
N ASP A 330 -0.22 -2.43 -28.22
CA ASP A 330 -1.42 -2.06 -28.97
C ASP A 330 -1.32 -0.66 -29.60
N SER A 331 -0.09 -0.15 -29.74
CA SER A 331 0.15 1.14 -30.37
C SER A 331 -0.28 1.13 -31.85
N PRO A 332 -1.01 2.18 -32.32
CA PRO A 332 -1.27 2.34 -33.75
C PRO A 332 0.02 2.67 -34.55
N ASP A 333 1.04 3.23 -33.88
CA ASP A 333 2.38 3.40 -34.45
C ASP A 333 3.11 2.06 -34.51
N GLN A 334 3.28 1.55 -35.73
CA GLN A 334 3.94 0.28 -36.03
C GLN A 334 5.42 0.25 -35.62
N ARG A 335 6.13 1.39 -35.63
CA ARG A 335 7.53 1.44 -35.20
C ARG A 335 7.63 1.24 -33.71
N LYS A 336 6.83 1.98 -32.95
CA LYS A 336 6.73 1.85 -31.49
C LYS A 336 6.31 0.44 -31.08
N LYS A 337 5.34 -0.16 -31.79
CA LYS A 337 4.92 -1.54 -31.60
C LYS A 337 6.06 -2.53 -31.85
N GLN A 338 6.77 -2.39 -32.97
CA GLN A 338 7.91 -3.26 -33.29
C GLN A 338 9.07 -3.10 -32.30
N GLU A 339 9.39 -1.89 -31.86
CA GLU A 339 10.41 -1.63 -30.83
C GLU A 339 10.05 -2.32 -29.51
N PHE A 340 8.79 -2.22 -29.07
CA PHE A 340 8.30 -2.93 -27.89
C PHE A 340 8.47 -4.44 -28.00
N PHE A 341 7.98 -5.05 -29.10
CA PHE A 341 8.06 -6.51 -29.25
C PHE A 341 9.50 -7.00 -29.36
N HIS A 342 10.40 -6.18 -29.92
CA HIS A 342 11.81 -6.50 -29.97
C HIS A 342 12.45 -6.48 -28.57
N GLN A 343 12.17 -5.44 -27.78
CA GLN A 343 12.60 -5.38 -26.38
C GLN A 343 12.05 -6.58 -25.60
N LEU A 344 10.74 -6.83 -25.69
CA LEU A 344 10.08 -7.96 -25.05
C LEU A 344 10.72 -9.31 -25.40
N LEU A 345 11.04 -9.55 -26.68
CA LEU A 345 11.70 -10.80 -27.09
C LEU A 345 13.06 -10.98 -26.41
N LEU A 346 13.89 -9.93 -26.37
CA LEU A 346 15.18 -9.97 -25.68
C LEU A 346 14.99 -10.17 -24.18
N SER A 347 13.98 -9.54 -23.57
CA SER A 347 13.65 -9.68 -22.16
C SER A 347 13.14 -11.09 -21.82
N VAL A 348 12.34 -11.72 -22.68
CA VAL A 348 11.87 -13.11 -22.53
C VAL A 348 13.02 -14.11 -22.65
N GLU A 349 13.90 -13.93 -23.64
CA GLU A 349 15.14 -14.73 -23.76
C GLU A 349 15.98 -14.60 -22.47
N LEU A 350 16.20 -13.39 -21.97
CA LEU A 350 16.95 -13.17 -20.73
C LEU A 350 16.24 -13.80 -19.52
N TYR A 351 14.93 -13.60 -19.38
CA TYR A 351 14.13 -14.13 -18.28
C TYR A 351 14.20 -15.65 -18.20
N LEU A 352 13.97 -16.34 -19.32
CA LEU A 352 14.00 -17.81 -19.36
C LEU A 352 15.41 -18.34 -19.08
N ARG A 353 16.47 -17.66 -19.54
CA ARG A 353 17.87 -18.04 -19.27
C ARG A 353 18.24 -17.88 -17.80
N ILE A 354 17.80 -16.79 -17.15
CA ILE A 354 18.00 -16.59 -15.71
C ILE A 354 17.25 -17.69 -14.93
N HIS A 355 16.02 -18.00 -15.33
CA HIS A 355 15.16 -18.97 -14.65
C HIS A 355 15.38 -20.43 -15.05
N SER A 356 16.43 -20.71 -15.82
CA SER A 356 16.88 -22.07 -16.16
C SER A 356 16.93 -22.97 -14.94
N LYS A 357 16.60 -24.25 -15.12
CA LYS A 357 16.60 -25.27 -14.05
C LYS A 357 18.01 -25.52 -13.50
N HIS A 358 19.05 -25.14 -14.25
CA HIS A 358 20.45 -25.28 -13.84
C HIS A 358 20.89 -24.24 -12.80
N HIS A 359 20.14 -23.15 -12.60
CA HIS A 359 20.47 -22.13 -11.62
C HIS A 359 19.76 -22.35 -10.28
N SER A 360 20.51 -22.26 -9.18
CA SER A 360 19.92 -22.25 -7.84
C SER A 360 19.14 -20.94 -7.58
N GLU A 361 18.08 -21.00 -6.77
CA GLU A 361 17.31 -19.81 -6.36
C GLU A 361 18.19 -18.73 -5.71
N LYS A 362 19.22 -19.14 -4.96
CA LYS A 362 20.19 -18.23 -4.35
C LYS A 362 20.98 -17.46 -5.41
N SER A 363 21.40 -18.14 -6.48
CA SER A 363 22.13 -17.51 -7.59
C SER A 363 21.24 -16.56 -8.38
N LYS A 364 19.98 -16.95 -8.66
CA LYS A 364 18.98 -16.11 -9.33
C LYS A 364 18.75 -14.81 -8.55
N ARG A 365 18.49 -14.93 -7.24
CA ARG A 365 18.27 -13.78 -6.36
C ARG A 365 19.47 -12.86 -6.30
N LYS A 366 20.69 -13.41 -6.20
CA LYS A 366 21.93 -12.62 -6.20
C LYS A 366 22.09 -11.82 -7.49
N LEU A 367 21.81 -12.42 -8.65
CA LEU A 367 21.88 -11.72 -9.94
C LEU A 367 20.87 -10.59 -10.00
N ILE A 368 19.59 -10.88 -9.74
CA ILE A 368 18.50 -9.91 -9.87
C ILE A 368 18.71 -8.70 -8.96
N LEU A 369 19.24 -8.89 -7.75
CA LEU A 369 19.57 -7.79 -6.85
C LEU A 369 20.68 -6.86 -7.38
N GLN A 370 21.54 -7.34 -8.28
CA GLN A 370 22.63 -6.57 -8.87
C GLN A 370 22.22 -5.88 -10.18
N LEU A 371 21.09 -6.27 -10.77
CA LEU A 371 20.64 -5.75 -12.06
C LEU A 371 20.13 -4.30 -11.96
N PRO A 372 20.34 -3.49 -13.01
CA PRO A 372 19.74 -2.16 -13.14
C PRO A 372 18.21 -2.20 -13.17
N ALA A 373 17.58 -1.13 -12.67
CA ALA A 373 16.13 -0.98 -12.69
C ALA A 373 15.54 -1.25 -14.09
N ILE A 374 16.06 -0.62 -15.14
CA ILE A 374 15.58 -0.81 -16.51
C ILE A 374 15.47 -2.29 -16.93
N ILE A 375 16.47 -3.10 -16.58
CA ILE A 375 16.45 -4.54 -16.88
C ILE A 375 15.48 -5.28 -15.98
N THR A 376 15.48 -5.01 -14.67
CA THR A 376 14.58 -5.74 -13.76
C THR A 376 13.11 -5.49 -14.08
N TRP A 377 12.75 -4.29 -14.55
CA TRP A 377 11.40 -3.98 -15.01
C TRP A 377 11.08 -4.59 -16.38
N ASP A 378 12.06 -4.73 -17.26
CA ASP A 378 11.94 -5.53 -18.50
C ASP A 378 11.65 -7.01 -18.20
N LEU A 379 12.32 -7.58 -17.20
CA LEU A 379 12.04 -8.93 -16.73
C LEU A 379 10.63 -9.05 -16.14
N ALA A 380 10.13 -8.03 -15.44
CA ALA A 380 8.76 -8.00 -14.95
C ALA A 380 7.74 -7.98 -16.11
N VAL A 381 8.00 -7.22 -17.18
CA VAL A 381 7.17 -7.26 -18.40
C VAL A 381 7.18 -8.66 -19.02
N ALA A 382 8.38 -9.26 -19.17
CA ALA A 382 8.53 -10.60 -19.75
C ALA A 382 7.78 -11.66 -18.94
N GLN A 383 7.90 -11.64 -17.62
CA GLN A 383 7.18 -12.55 -16.72
C GLN A 383 5.66 -12.39 -16.89
N ARG A 384 5.15 -11.15 -16.80
CA ARG A 384 3.71 -10.89 -16.96
C ARG A 384 3.18 -11.30 -18.34
N TRP A 385 3.99 -11.14 -19.38
CA TRP A 385 3.64 -11.60 -20.73
C TRP A 385 3.48 -13.11 -20.79
N LEU A 386 4.50 -13.87 -20.33
CA LEU A 386 4.46 -15.34 -20.34
C LEU A 386 3.33 -15.92 -19.48
N GLU A 387 2.97 -15.25 -18.39
CA GLU A 387 1.89 -15.66 -17.49
C GLU A 387 0.49 -15.45 -18.09
N ASN A 388 0.28 -14.35 -18.82
CA ASN A 388 -1.08 -13.88 -19.12
C ASN A 388 -1.43 -13.82 -20.62
N MET A 389 -0.45 -13.89 -21.51
CA MET A 389 -0.63 -13.76 -22.96
C MET A 389 -0.24 -15.03 -23.70
N GLU A 390 -0.99 -15.37 -24.75
CA GLU A 390 -0.67 -16.44 -25.68
C GLU A 390 -0.76 -15.95 -27.13
N ILE A 391 0.22 -16.32 -27.95
CA ILE A 391 0.32 -15.90 -29.33
C ILE A 391 -0.23 -17.00 -30.24
N SER A 392 -1.38 -16.73 -30.85
CA SER A 392 -2.01 -17.61 -31.82
C SER A 392 -1.63 -17.24 -33.24
N LYS A 393 -1.22 -18.21 -34.05
CA LYS A 393 -0.83 -18.03 -35.46
C LYS A 393 -1.85 -18.68 -36.38
N THR A 394 -2.66 -17.86 -37.05
CA THR A 394 -3.67 -18.35 -38.00
C THR A 394 -3.15 -18.21 -39.43
N ARG A 395 -3.23 -19.31 -40.20
CA ARG A 395 -2.79 -19.34 -41.60
C ARG A 395 -3.94 -18.89 -42.51
N ILE A 396 -3.81 -17.72 -43.13
CA ILE A 396 -4.79 -17.20 -44.11
C ILE A 396 -4.56 -17.86 -45.49
N SER A 397 -3.32 -18.15 -45.85
CA SER A 397 -2.97 -18.77 -47.13
C SER A 397 -1.68 -19.57 -47.05
N ASN A 398 -1.27 -20.20 -48.17
CA ASN A 398 -0.03 -20.98 -48.21
C ASN A 398 1.22 -20.15 -47.86
N THR A 399 1.18 -18.83 -48.04
CA THR A 399 2.30 -17.90 -47.83
C THR A 399 2.04 -16.82 -46.78
N GLN A 400 0.82 -16.71 -46.23
CA GLN A 400 0.44 -15.65 -45.31
C GLN A 400 -0.13 -16.20 -44.00
N SER A 401 0.38 -15.68 -42.89
CA SER A 401 -0.12 -15.94 -41.55
C SER A 401 -0.39 -14.61 -40.84
N THR A 402 -1.35 -14.62 -39.95
CA THR A 402 -1.73 -13.52 -39.05
C THR A 402 -1.54 -14.02 -37.62
N PHE A 403 -1.13 -13.10 -36.76
CA PHE A 403 -1.02 -13.33 -35.34
C PHE A 403 -2.19 -12.68 -34.61
N SER A 404 -2.76 -13.39 -33.65
CA SER A 404 -3.72 -12.90 -32.67
C SER A 404 -3.19 -13.17 -31.26
N PHE A 405 -3.76 -12.49 -30.27
CA PHE A 405 -3.39 -12.65 -28.87
C PHE A 405 -4.56 -13.18 -28.08
N ASP A 406 -4.36 -14.28 -27.36
CA ASP A 406 -5.35 -14.87 -26.49
C ASP A 406 -5.07 -14.45 -25.03
N LEU A 407 -6.07 -13.85 -24.38
CA LEU A 407 -5.95 -13.25 -23.06
C LEU A 407 -6.30 -14.28 -21.97
N ARG A 408 -5.29 -14.98 -21.44
CA ARG A 408 -5.48 -16.10 -20.48
C ARG A 408 -6.21 -15.66 -19.20
N SER A 409 -5.97 -14.43 -18.77
CA SER A 409 -6.49 -13.91 -17.51
C SER A 409 -7.84 -13.19 -17.63
N LYS A 410 -8.40 -13.02 -18.84
CA LYS A 410 -9.57 -12.17 -19.09
C LYS A 410 -10.77 -12.53 -18.19
N SER A 411 -11.11 -13.81 -18.10
CA SER A 411 -12.23 -14.28 -17.26
C SER A 411 -12.05 -13.94 -15.78
N ARG A 412 -10.83 -14.09 -15.24
CA ARG A 412 -10.49 -13.71 -13.86
C ARG A 412 -10.59 -12.20 -13.65
N GLN A 413 -10.17 -11.41 -14.64
CA GLN A 413 -10.18 -9.94 -14.58
C GLN A 413 -11.60 -9.37 -14.68
N ILE A 414 -12.50 -10.01 -15.43
CA ILE A 414 -13.94 -9.68 -15.46
C ILE A 414 -14.54 -9.85 -14.06
N GLU A 415 -14.34 -11.02 -13.43
CA GLU A 415 -14.89 -11.27 -12.10
C GLU A 415 -14.30 -10.35 -11.03
N ALA A 416 -13.01 -10.04 -11.15
CA ALA A 416 -12.35 -9.08 -10.27
C ALA A 416 -12.90 -7.65 -10.46
N LEU A 417 -13.22 -7.23 -11.69
CA LEU A 417 -13.84 -5.92 -11.96
C LEU A 417 -15.27 -5.85 -11.42
N ARG A 418 -16.06 -6.92 -11.59
CA ARG A 418 -17.41 -7.06 -11.02
C ARG A 418 -17.39 -6.91 -9.50
N LYS A 419 -16.49 -7.65 -8.82
CA LYS A 419 -16.33 -7.54 -7.37
C LYS A 419 -15.89 -6.15 -6.92
N PHE A 420 -15.01 -5.51 -7.70
CA PHE A 420 -14.54 -4.16 -7.46
C PHE A 420 -15.68 -3.14 -7.52
N ALA A 421 -16.47 -3.16 -8.60
CA ALA A 421 -17.65 -2.31 -8.78
C ALA A 421 -18.68 -2.53 -7.65
N ALA A 422 -18.97 -3.79 -7.31
CA ALA A 422 -19.94 -4.14 -6.27
C ALA A 422 -19.52 -3.64 -4.90
N THR A 423 -18.23 -3.77 -4.56
CA THR A 423 -17.71 -3.32 -3.26
C THR A 423 -17.76 -1.79 -3.13
N LEU A 424 -17.51 -1.07 -4.23
CA LEU A 424 -17.64 0.39 -4.30
C LEU A 424 -19.09 0.86 -4.46
N LYS A 425 -20.06 -0.07 -4.48
CA LYS A 425 -21.49 0.19 -4.75
C LYS A 425 -21.65 1.09 -5.97
N TRP A 426 -21.04 0.68 -7.08
CA TRP A 426 -21.02 1.47 -8.31
C TRP A 426 -22.46 1.83 -8.74
N PRO A 427 -22.76 3.10 -9.07
CA PRO A 427 -24.14 3.54 -9.25
C PRO A 427 -24.87 2.94 -10.45
N ASN A 428 -24.14 2.43 -11.45
CA ASN A 428 -24.68 1.93 -12.71
C ASN A 428 -24.34 0.45 -12.91
N MET A 429 -24.67 -0.39 -11.92
CA MET A 429 -24.25 -1.80 -11.94
C MET A 429 -24.82 -2.58 -13.12
N ASP A 430 -26.09 -2.37 -13.46
CA ASP A 430 -26.76 -3.12 -14.54
C ASP A 430 -26.07 -2.91 -15.90
N GLU A 431 -25.61 -1.68 -16.15
CA GLU A 431 -24.86 -1.32 -17.35
C GLU A 431 -23.47 -1.98 -17.38
N VAL A 432 -22.76 -1.95 -16.24
CA VAL A 432 -21.46 -2.61 -16.13
C VAL A 432 -21.62 -4.12 -16.34
N GLU A 433 -22.65 -4.74 -15.78
CA GLU A 433 -22.91 -6.16 -15.94
C GLU A 433 -23.25 -6.54 -17.40
N TYR A 434 -24.09 -5.73 -18.06
CA TYR A 434 -24.39 -5.89 -19.49
C TYR A 434 -23.12 -5.90 -20.35
N VAL A 435 -22.20 -4.96 -20.10
CA VAL A 435 -20.93 -4.84 -20.82
C VAL A 435 -19.99 -6.01 -20.49
N LEU A 436 -19.92 -6.42 -19.22
CA LEU A 436 -19.05 -7.49 -18.75
C LEU A 436 -19.46 -8.88 -19.23
N ASP A 437 -20.74 -9.08 -19.55
CA ASP A 437 -21.26 -10.36 -20.03
C ASP A 437 -20.86 -10.68 -21.49
N GLU A 438 -20.38 -9.68 -22.25
CA GLU A 438 -19.94 -9.80 -23.65
C GLU A 438 -20.92 -10.58 -24.56
N GLN A 439 -22.24 -10.49 -24.28
CA GLN A 439 -23.27 -11.19 -25.06
C GLN A 439 -23.57 -10.50 -26.41
N ASP A 440 -23.33 -9.19 -26.49
CA ASP A 440 -23.55 -8.39 -27.68
C ASP A 440 -22.28 -8.35 -28.56
N LEU A 441 -22.37 -8.91 -29.77
CA LEU A 441 -21.26 -8.98 -30.72
C LEU A 441 -20.97 -7.63 -31.40
N ASP A 442 -21.94 -6.71 -31.40
CA ASP A 442 -21.77 -5.36 -31.96
C ASP A 442 -21.13 -4.39 -30.96
N GLU A 443 -21.08 -4.77 -29.67
CA GLU A 443 -20.41 -4.01 -28.63
C GLU A 443 -18.88 -4.09 -28.75
N ARG A 444 -18.21 -3.02 -28.34
CA ARG A 444 -16.74 -2.99 -28.32
C ARG A 444 -16.24 -3.96 -27.26
N ALA A 445 -15.37 -4.89 -27.67
CA ALA A 445 -14.67 -5.80 -26.78
C ALA A 445 -14.03 -5.06 -25.61
N LEU A 446 -14.04 -5.68 -24.43
CA LEU A 446 -13.64 -5.05 -23.16
C LEU A 446 -12.23 -4.45 -23.22
N GLU A 447 -11.27 -5.24 -23.70
CA GLU A 447 -9.86 -4.88 -23.84
C GLU A 447 -9.64 -3.73 -24.83
N ASP A 448 -10.47 -3.62 -25.86
CA ASP A 448 -10.27 -2.64 -26.91
C ASP A 448 -10.71 -1.23 -26.49
N ARG A 449 -11.43 -1.07 -25.37
CA ARG A 449 -12.05 0.21 -24.96
C ARG A 449 -11.03 1.32 -24.71
N SER A 450 -9.94 1.01 -24.03
CA SER A 450 -8.83 1.92 -23.77
C SER A 450 -7.52 1.15 -23.51
N ALA A 451 -6.40 1.85 -23.48
CA ALA A 451 -5.12 1.22 -23.09
C ALA A 451 -5.13 0.73 -21.63
N ASP A 452 -5.90 1.37 -20.74
CA ASP A 452 -6.00 0.94 -19.34
C ASP A 452 -6.84 -0.35 -19.26
N ALA A 453 -7.94 -0.43 -20.01
CA ALA A 453 -8.76 -1.63 -20.16
C ALA A 453 -7.97 -2.80 -20.78
N MET A 454 -7.23 -2.56 -21.87
CA MET A 454 -6.35 -3.55 -22.48
C MET A 454 -5.33 -4.10 -21.46
N SER A 455 -4.67 -3.22 -20.70
CA SER A 455 -3.73 -3.65 -19.66
C SER A 455 -4.39 -4.45 -18.52
N TRP A 456 -5.61 -4.08 -18.10
CA TRP A 456 -6.35 -4.82 -17.08
C TRP A 456 -6.78 -6.21 -17.58
N PHE A 457 -7.54 -6.28 -18.67
CA PHE A 457 -8.13 -7.54 -19.16
C PHE A 457 -7.08 -8.51 -19.74
N SER A 458 -5.97 -8.01 -20.27
CA SER A 458 -4.84 -8.87 -20.67
C SER A 458 -4.03 -9.41 -19.49
N GLY A 459 -4.16 -8.84 -18.28
CA GLY A 459 -3.32 -9.18 -17.13
C GLY A 459 -1.86 -8.69 -17.24
N ILE A 460 -1.52 -7.90 -18.26
CA ILE A 460 -0.19 -7.27 -18.39
C ILE A 460 -0.11 -6.06 -17.46
N ILE A 461 0.01 -6.36 -16.17
CA ILE A 461 0.02 -5.39 -15.08
C ILE A 461 1.38 -5.42 -14.39
N LEU A 462 2.09 -4.30 -14.49
CA LEU A 462 3.35 -4.14 -13.78
C LEU A 462 3.11 -3.90 -12.28
N PRO A 463 3.98 -4.45 -11.41
CA PRO A 463 3.85 -4.24 -9.98
C PRO A 463 4.02 -2.76 -9.64
N GLY A 464 3.40 -2.30 -8.55
CA GLY A 464 3.47 -0.92 -8.12
C GLY A 464 2.12 -0.21 -8.10
N ARG A 465 2.17 1.11 -8.25
CA ARG A 465 1.03 2.00 -8.01
C ARG A 465 0.05 2.10 -9.19
N THR A 466 0.30 1.38 -10.28
CA THR A 466 -0.44 1.53 -11.54
C THR A 466 -1.71 0.68 -11.56
N LEU A 467 -1.70 -0.54 -10.98
CA LEU A 467 -2.87 -1.43 -10.95
C LEU A 467 -4.17 -0.74 -10.47
N PRO A 468 -4.19 0.01 -9.34
CA PRO A 468 -5.41 0.68 -8.90
C PRO A 468 -6.05 1.56 -9.99
N TRP A 469 -5.24 2.18 -10.84
CA TRP A 469 -5.74 3.08 -11.88
C TRP A 469 -6.23 2.32 -13.10
N LEU A 470 -5.56 1.21 -13.46
CA LEU A 470 -6.00 0.34 -14.54
C LEU A 470 -7.40 -0.20 -14.26
N ILE A 471 -7.63 -0.75 -13.07
CA ILE A 471 -8.94 -1.30 -12.71
C ILE A 471 -10.04 -0.23 -12.64
N MET A 472 -9.74 0.96 -12.07
CA MET A 472 -10.73 2.04 -12.00
C MET A 472 -11.05 2.63 -13.37
N ASN A 473 -10.05 2.88 -14.21
CA ASN A 473 -10.29 3.39 -15.56
C ASN A 473 -11.02 2.35 -16.41
N SER A 474 -10.72 1.05 -16.23
CA SER A 474 -11.48 -0.04 -16.88
C SER A 474 -12.94 -0.07 -16.45
N LEU A 475 -13.24 0.16 -15.16
CA LEU A 475 -14.62 0.28 -14.68
C LEU A 475 -15.34 1.47 -15.32
N ILE A 476 -14.66 2.62 -15.41
CA ILE A 476 -15.19 3.83 -16.05
C ILE A 476 -15.48 3.56 -17.54
N ASP A 477 -14.58 2.88 -18.25
CA ASP A 477 -14.74 2.52 -19.66
C ASP A 477 -15.88 1.50 -19.91
N CYS A 478 -16.25 0.73 -18.89
CA CYS A 478 -17.39 -0.19 -18.92
C CYS A 478 -18.72 0.49 -18.56
N ASP A 479 -18.73 1.75 -18.16
CA ASP A 479 -19.94 2.51 -17.84
C ASP A 479 -20.13 3.69 -18.82
N ARG A 480 -20.99 3.48 -19.83
CA ARG A 480 -21.27 4.45 -20.91
C ARG A 480 -21.75 5.82 -20.39
N ASP A 481 -22.31 5.88 -19.18
CA ASP A 481 -22.85 7.12 -18.58
C ASP A 481 -21.78 8.01 -17.92
N THR A 482 -20.56 7.51 -17.74
CA THR A 482 -19.46 8.30 -17.14
C THR A 482 -19.03 9.45 -18.06
N GLY A 483 -19.01 9.20 -19.37
CA GLY A 483 -18.63 10.16 -20.40
C GLY A 483 -17.19 10.68 -20.27
N ASP A 484 -16.89 11.72 -21.05
CA ASP A 484 -15.54 12.30 -21.19
C ASP A 484 -14.97 12.99 -19.95
N ALA A 485 -15.78 13.24 -18.92
CA ALA A 485 -15.40 14.05 -17.77
C ALA A 485 -14.30 13.39 -16.91
N LEU A 486 -14.22 12.05 -16.94
CA LEU A 486 -13.27 11.28 -16.13
C LEU A 486 -11.98 10.88 -16.85
N LYS A 487 -11.83 11.18 -18.15
CA LYS A 487 -10.67 10.79 -18.97
C LYS A 487 -9.31 11.30 -18.49
N TYR A 488 -9.30 12.27 -17.58
CA TYR A 488 -8.08 12.84 -17.01
C TYR A 488 -7.62 12.14 -15.73
N LEU A 489 -8.32 11.10 -15.29
CA LEU A 489 -7.93 10.30 -14.15
C LEU A 489 -6.66 9.49 -14.49
N THR A 490 -5.58 9.71 -13.75
CA THR A 490 -4.27 9.12 -14.07
C THR A 490 -3.43 8.86 -12.83
N HIS A 491 -2.73 7.73 -12.85
CA HIS A 491 -1.75 7.33 -11.83
C HIS A 491 -0.60 8.32 -11.64
N MET A 492 -0.34 9.17 -12.65
CA MET A 492 0.66 10.25 -12.56
C MET A 492 0.27 11.35 -11.55
N HIS A 493 -1.00 11.41 -11.17
CA HIS A 493 -1.53 12.35 -10.18
C HIS A 493 -2.27 11.59 -9.08
N PRO A 494 -1.56 10.90 -8.18
CA PRO A 494 -2.19 9.93 -7.30
C PRO A 494 -3.06 10.54 -6.19
N ALA A 495 -2.86 11.83 -5.88
CA ALA A 495 -3.69 12.62 -4.99
C ALA A 495 -4.98 13.11 -5.71
N SER A 496 -5.73 12.17 -6.27
CA SER A 496 -6.93 12.48 -7.05
C SER A 496 -8.09 11.55 -6.69
N GLY A 497 -9.27 11.97 -7.11
CA GLY A 497 -10.51 11.22 -7.05
C GLY A 497 -11.54 11.89 -7.95
N PHE A 498 -12.79 11.49 -7.83
CA PHE A 498 -13.85 12.06 -8.65
C PHE A 498 -15.22 11.93 -7.97
N GLN A 499 -16.15 12.77 -8.40
CA GLN A 499 -17.57 12.58 -8.14
C GLN A 499 -18.20 11.89 -9.34
N TYR A 500 -19.03 10.89 -9.09
CA TYR A 500 -19.90 10.28 -10.10
C TYR A 500 -21.29 10.05 -9.52
N ARG A 501 -22.28 10.70 -10.15
CA ARG A 501 -23.67 10.77 -9.68
C ARG A 501 -23.74 11.32 -8.24
N ALA A 502 -24.09 10.48 -7.27
CA ALA A 502 -24.34 10.86 -5.89
C ALA A 502 -23.29 10.31 -4.90
N ASN A 503 -22.10 9.93 -5.39
CA ASN A 503 -20.99 9.43 -4.57
C ASN A 503 -19.66 10.03 -5.04
N THR A 504 -18.68 10.06 -4.14
CA THR A 504 -17.28 10.33 -4.49
C THR A 504 -16.40 9.11 -4.29
N TYR A 505 -15.33 9.02 -5.08
CA TYR A 505 -14.37 7.91 -5.07
C TYR A 505 -12.96 8.48 -5.06
N TRP A 506 -12.10 7.94 -4.21
CA TRP A 506 -10.76 8.49 -3.96
C TRP A 506 -9.69 7.43 -4.02
N SER A 507 -8.57 7.75 -4.66
CA SER A 507 -7.34 6.96 -4.53
C SER A 507 -6.92 6.92 -3.06
N SER A 508 -6.35 5.80 -2.62
CA SER A 508 -5.81 5.65 -1.26
C SER A 508 -4.65 6.61 -0.95
N GLN A 509 -4.06 7.24 -1.97
CA GLN A 509 -3.03 8.28 -1.81
C GLN A 509 -3.58 9.69 -1.65
N SER A 510 -4.88 9.89 -1.87
CA SER A 510 -5.56 11.17 -1.62
C SER A 510 -5.84 11.32 -0.13
N ILE A 511 -5.46 12.47 0.46
CA ILE A 511 -5.80 12.76 1.86
C ILE A 511 -7.30 12.73 2.13
N VAL A 512 -8.13 13.09 1.14
CA VAL A 512 -9.59 13.01 1.23
C VAL A 512 -10.03 11.55 1.42
N GLY A 513 -9.47 10.63 0.62
CA GLY A 513 -9.75 9.20 0.75
C GLY A 513 -9.26 8.64 2.09
N LYS A 514 -8.05 9.00 2.51
CA LYS A 514 -7.48 8.59 3.80
C LYS A 514 -8.35 8.99 5.00
N VAL A 515 -8.90 10.20 4.99
CA VAL A 515 -9.79 10.70 6.07
C VAL A 515 -11.17 10.07 5.98
N LEU A 516 -11.81 10.12 4.80
CA LEU A 516 -13.16 9.58 4.61
C LEU A 516 -13.22 8.05 4.66
N GLY A 517 -12.08 7.35 4.59
CA GLY A 517 -12.01 5.90 4.77
C GLY A 517 -12.61 5.41 6.09
N ALA A 518 -12.59 6.25 7.14
CA ALA A 518 -13.23 5.95 8.43
C ALA A 518 -14.75 6.19 8.45
N ALA A 519 -15.31 6.84 7.42
CA ALA A 519 -16.72 7.21 7.40
C ALA A 519 -17.61 5.97 7.24
N ARG A 520 -18.84 6.10 7.75
CA ARG A 520 -19.83 5.02 7.71
C ARG A 520 -20.06 4.51 6.27
N GLY A 521 -20.01 3.19 6.12
CA GLY A 521 -20.32 2.51 4.85
C GLY A 521 -19.24 2.62 3.77
N VAL A 522 -18.15 3.36 4.03
CA VAL A 522 -17.02 3.47 3.11
C VAL A 522 -16.20 2.18 3.14
N LYS A 523 -15.76 1.73 1.96
CA LYS A 523 -14.92 0.55 1.79
C LYS A 523 -13.64 0.92 1.06
N GLN A 524 -12.65 0.04 1.19
CA GLN A 524 -11.41 0.10 0.43
C GLN A 524 -11.24 -1.21 -0.35
N ILE A 525 -10.89 -1.10 -1.63
CA ILE A 525 -10.61 -2.25 -2.49
C ILE A 525 -9.64 -1.84 -3.60
N ALA A 526 -8.63 -2.67 -3.86
CA ALA A 526 -7.62 -2.47 -4.91
C ALA A 526 -7.05 -1.03 -5.00
N GLY A 527 -6.81 -0.37 -3.86
CA GLY A 527 -6.25 0.99 -3.79
C GLY A 527 -7.25 2.14 -3.99
N TRP A 528 -8.55 1.86 -4.06
CA TRP A 528 -9.62 2.85 -4.11
C TRP A 528 -10.51 2.82 -2.86
N ILE A 529 -11.02 3.99 -2.51
CA ILE A 529 -11.85 4.23 -1.32
C ILE A 529 -13.18 4.82 -1.77
N GLY A 530 -14.28 4.20 -1.36
CA GLY A 530 -15.63 4.66 -1.63
C GLY A 530 -16.70 3.61 -1.32
N PRO A 531 -17.98 3.91 -1.58
CA PRO A 531 -18.48 5.23 -1.98
C PRO A 531 -18.43 6.21 -0.79
N CYS A 532 -17.91 7.41 -1.02
CA CYS A 532 -17.87 8.49 -0.04
C CYS A 532 -19.01 9.50 -0.29
N ILE A 533 -19.28 10.35 0.70
CA ILE A 533 -20.32 11.38 0.61
C ILE A 533 -20.12 12.26 -0.64
N TYR A 534 -21.22 12.59 -1.31
CA TYR A 534 -21.22 13.56 -2.41
C TYR A 534 -21.05 14.99 -1.89
N THR A 535 -20.74 15.89 -2.82
CA THR A 535 -20.67 17.32 -2.55
C THR A 535 -21.36 18.11 -3.66
N PRO A 536 -22.15 19.12 -3.32
CA PRO A 536 -22.74 20.04 -4.31
C PRO A 536 -21.70 20.98 -4.93
N ASP A 537 -20.48 21.03 -4.39
CA ASP A 537 -19.40 21.89 -4.90
C ASP A 537 -18.78 21.33 -6.20
N LEU A 538 -19.04 20.07 -6.52
CA LEU A 538 -18.59 19.39 -7.73
C LEU A 538 -19.78 19.10 -8.65
N LYS A 539 -19.53 19.01 -9.95
CA LYS A 539 -20.54 18.56 -10.93
C LYS A 539 -20.94 17.11 -10.68
N ARG A 540 -22.02 16.68 -11.32
CA ARG A 540 -22.50 15.27 -11.27
C ARG A 540 -21.40 14.27 -11.65
N THR A 541 -20.55 14.62 -12.61
CA THR A 541 -19.35 13.85 -12.97
C THR A 541 -18.18 14.80 -13.11
N GLU A 542 -17.16 14.68 -12.26
CA GLU A 542 -16.00 15.58 -12.26
C GLU A 542 -14.77 14.95 -11.59
N CYS A 543 -13.64 14.96 -12.29
CA CYS A 543 -12.33 14.62 -11.74
C CYS A 543 -11.75 15.75 -10.89
N VAL A 544 -11.19 15.38 -9.75
CA VAL A 544 -10.61 16.30 -8.76
C VAL A 544 -9.18 15.90 -8.47
N LYS A 545 -8.26 16.86 -8.60
CA LYS A 545 -6.91 16.76 -8.05
C LYS A 545 -6.85 17.56 -6.74
N VAL A 546 -6.41 16.93 -5.67
CA VAL A 546 -6.34 17.56 -4.35
C VAL A 546 -4.95 18.16 -4.14
N ARG A 547 -4.90 19.42 -3.73
CA ARG A 547 -3.66 20.03 -3.26
C ARG A 547 -3.40 19.57 -1.84
N GLN A 548 -2.27 18.89 -1.64
CA GLN A 548 -1.81 18.43 -0.34
C GLN A 548 -0.31 18.71 -0.21
N GLN A 549 0.10 19.20 0.96
CA GLN A 549 1.49 19.48 1.33
C GLN A 549 2.12 18.23 1.95
N GLU A 550 3.44 18.11 1.93
CA GLU A 550 4.14 17.03 2.65
C GLU A 550 3.95 17.16 4.16
N SER A 551 3.85 16.03 4.86
CA SER A 551 3.74 16.03 6.31
C SER A 551 5.00 16.66 6.95
N PRO A 552 4.83 17.53 7.97
CA PRO A 552 5.94 18.02 8.78
C PRO A 552 6.53 16.98 9.75
N ASP A 553 5.98 15.77 9.83
CA ASP A 553 6.53 14.68 10.65
C ASP A 553 8.01 14.35 10.32
N PRO A 554 8.79 13.88 11.30
CA PRO A 554 10.16 13.46 11.06
C PRO A 554 10.19 12.25 10.11
N MET A 555 11.19 12.21 9.21
CA MET A 555 11.43 11.02 8.39
C MET A 555 12.36 10.08 9.15
N LEU A 556 12.09 8.77 9.07
CA LEU A 556 12.93 7.73 9.67
C LEU A 556 14.29 7.66 8.98
N PHE A 557 15.36 7.55 9.78
CA PHE A 557 16.72 7.23 9.33
C PHE A 557 17.05 5.77 9.65
N SER A 558 18.20 5.28 9.15
CA SER A 558 18.69 3.93 9.44
C SER A 558 18.72 3.63 10.95
N VAL A 559 19.24 4.56 11.76
CA VAL A 559 19.29 4.43 13.22
C VAL A 559 17.90 4.27 13.84
N ASP A 560 16.88 4.94 13.29
CA ASP A 560 15.50 4.81 13.77
C ASP A 560 14.96 3.42 13.44
N VAL A 561 15.23 2.91 12.24
CA VAL A 561 14.76 1.59 11.81
C VAL A 561 15.47 0.47 12.58
N GLU A 562 16.79 0.55 12.72
CA GLU A 562 17.61 -0.47 13.38
C GLU A 562 17.33 -0.61 14.88
N SER A 563 16.94 0.48 15.56
CA SER A 563 16.60 0.48 16.99
C SER A 563 15.09 0.31 17.28
N MET A 564 14.30 -0.08 16.27
CA MET A 564 12.85 -0.23 16.39
C MET A 564 12.41 -1.29 17.41
N ASP A 565 13.18 -2.37 17.54
CA ASP A 565 12.95 -3.44 18.52
C ASP A 565 13.05 -2.92 19.95
N GLN A 566 14.06 -2.10 20.23
CA GLN A 566 14.25 -1.47 21.54
C GLN A 566 13.09 -0.51 21.86
N ARG A 567 12.65 0.29 20.88
CA ARG A 567 11.54 1.25 21.06
C ARG A 567 10.15 0.60 21.12
N THR A 568 10.05 -0.71 20.87
CA THR A 568 8.78 -1.45 20.94
C THR A 568 8.76 -2.48 22.05
N ASN A 569 9.90 -2.69 22.73
CA ASN A 569 10.03 -3.64 23.80
C ASN A 569 9.07 -3.29 24.96
N PRO A 570 8.13 -4.17 25.32
CA PRO A 570 7.22 -3.96 26.44
C PRO A 570 7.92 -3.80 27.81
N LEU A 571 9.10 -4.40 27.99
CA LEU A 571 9.87 -4.32 29.24
C LEU A 571 10.61 -3.00 29.42
N GLY A 572 10.93 -2.30 28.33
CA GLY A 572 11.89 -1.20 28.35
C GLY A 572 13.32 -1.69 28.09
N ALA A 573 14.31 -0.98 28.65
CA ALA A 573 15.71 -1.38 28.51
C ALA A 573 15.97 -2.70 29.27
N PRO A 574 16.87 -3.58 28.78
CA PRO A 574 17.24 -4.78 29.51
C PRO A 574 17.82 -4.45 30.89
N ASP A 575 17.25 -5.03 31.94
CA ASP A 575 17.66 -4.88 33.33
C ASP A 575 17.65 -6.24 34.07
N ASP A 576 18.32 -6.30 35.20
CA ASP A 576 18.40 -7.47 36.09
C ASP A 576 17.11 -7.64 36.92
N SER A 577 16.32 -6.58 37.09
CA SER A 577 15.03 -6.63 37.79
C SER A 577 14.06 -5.60 37.23
N TYR A 578 12.78 -5.93 37.18
CA TYR A 578 11.72 -5.07 36.63
C TYR A 578 10.71 -4.71 37.73
N PRO A 579 10.81 -3.51 38.34
CA PRO A 579 9.85 -3.04 39.35
C PRO A 579 8.42 -3.03 38.83
N VAL A 580 7.47 -3.45 39.66
CA VAL A 580 6.05 -3.47 39.29
C VAL A 580 5.52 -2.06 39.03
N ASP A 581 5.93 -1.09 39.85
CA ASP A 581 5.48 0.30 39.77
C ASP A 581 6.00 1.07 38.54
N ASP A 582 6.95 0.49 37.78
CA ASP A 582 7.43 1.05 36.51
C ASP A 582 6.44 0.87 35.36
N TYR A 583 5.36 0.13 35.60
CA TYR A 583 4.38 -0.26 34.59
C TYR A 583 2.96 0.16 34.97
N ILE A 584 2.19 0.56 33.95
CA ILE A 584 0.77 0.87 34.07
C ILE A 584 -0.05 0.11 33.01
N VAL A 585 -1.34 -0.07 33.22
CA VAL A 585 -2.26 -0.62 32.20
C VAL A 585 -3.19 0.50 31.73
N PRO A 586 -2.78 1.28 30.71
CA PRO A 586 -3.64 2.31 30.17
C PRO A 586 -4.83 1.68 29.45
N MET A 587 -6.02 2.22 29.73
CA MET A 587 -7.28 1.78 29.15
C MET A 587 -8.01 3.00 28.60
N PRO A 588 -8.62 2.91 27.41
CA PRO A 588 -9.43 3.99 26.89
C PRO A 588 -10.65 4.21 27.78
N ASP A 589 -11.08 5.46 27.92
CA ASP A 589 -12.33 5.75 28.60
C ASP A 589 -13.53 5.39 27.69
N THR A 590 -14.21 4.31 28.06
CA THR A 590 -15.41 3.82 27.36
C THR A 590 -16.71 4.35 27.98
N GLU A 591 -16.62 5.15 29.04
CA GLU A 591 -17.76 5.80 29.68
C GLU A 591 -18.01 7.17 29.04
N ASP A 592 -19.29 7.57 28.96
CA ASP A 592 -19.72 8.86 28.42
C ASP A 592 -19.20 9.19 27.00
N VAL A 593 -19.10 8.18 26.13
CA VAL A 593 -18.69 8.35 24.72
C VAL A 593 -19.69 9.24 23.96
N THR A 594 -19.18 10.27 23.30
CA THR A 594 -19.97 11.26 22.57
C THR A 594 -20.40 10.77 21.18
N ASP A 595 -21.69 10.92 20.86
CA ASP A 595 -22.25 10.61 19.53
C ASP A 595 -22.73 11.88 18.77
N LEU A 596 -22.30 13.04 19.27
CA LEU A 596 -22.80 14.35 18.84
C LEU A 596 -22.01 14.97 17.68
N ILE A 597 -20.77 14.52 17.44
CA ILE A 597 -19.96 15.02 16.33
C ILE A 597 -20.54 14.48 15.02
N ARG A 598 -20.85 15.38 14.08
CA ARG A 598 -21.40 15.01 12.77
C ARG A 598 -20.69 15.70 11.63
N MET A 599 -20.36 14.96 10.59
CA MET A 599 -19.90 15.55 9.35
C MET A 599 -21.05 16.28 8.65
N GLU A 600 -20.93 17.59 8.46
CA GLU A 600 -21.96 18.41 7.80
C GLU A 600 -21.78 18.43 6.28
N LYS A 601 -20.54 18.67 5.83
CA LYS A 601 -20.25 18.91 4.41
C LYS A 601 -18.79 18.66 4.06
N LEU A 602 -18.56 17.97 2.94
CA LEU A 602 -17.29 17.94 2.21
C LEU A 602 -17.24 19.11 1.22
N ARG A 603 -16.21 19.96 1.31
CA ARG A 603 -16.05 21.16 0.49
C ARG A 603 -14.82 21.08 -0.41
N PHE A 604 -14.94 21.58 -1.63
CA PHE A 604 -13.83 21.78 -2.55
C PHE A 604 -13.76 23.23 -3.02
N MET A 605 -12.58 23.82 -2.92
CA MET A 605 -12.33 25.18 -3.39
C MET A 605 -11.26 25.16 -4.49
N PRO A 606 -11.54 25.65 -5.70
CA PRO A 606 -10.56 25.66 -6.77
C PRO A 606 -9.42 26.64 -6.44
N VAL A 607 -8.17 26.21 -6.63
CA VAL A 607 -6.99 27.03 -6.34
C VAL A 607 -6.84 28.23 -7.28
N LYS A 608 -7.41 28.12 -8.49
CA LYS A 608 -7.49 29.21 -9.47
C LYS A 608 -8.93 29.36 -9.94
N GLU A 609 -9.48 30.57 -9.82
CA GLU A 609 -10.81 30.88 -10.34
C GLU A 609 -10.78 30.88 -11.88
N ARG A 610 -11.67 30.12 -12.52
CA ARG A 610 -11.96 30.32 -13.95
C ARG A 610 -12.88 31.52 -14.08
N PRO A 611 -12.67 32.44 -15.04
CA PRO A 611 -13.67 33.45 -15.36
C PRO A 611 -14.99 32.76 -15.70
N GLU A 612 -16.10 33.30 -15.17
CA GLU A 612 -17.40 32.62 -15.02
C GLU A 612 -18.04 32.10 -16.33
N GLY A 613 -17.48 32.40 -17.51
CA GLY A 613 -17.94 31.89 -18.81
C GLY A 613 -17.25 30.61 -19.34
N THR A 614 -16.22 30.06 -18.67
CA THR A 614 -15.44 28.88 -19.16
C THR A 614 -15.65 27.58 -18.39
N ARG A 615 -16.76 27.48 -17.62
CA ARG A 615 -17.16 26.24 -16.93
C ARG A 615 -17.41 25.05 -17.87
N HIS A 616 -17.53 25.31 -19.18
CA HIS A 616 -17.72 24.32 -20.26
C HIS A 616 -16.43 23.88 -20.98
N ALA A 617 -15.26 24.42 -20.62
CA ALA A 617 -14.01 24.04 -21.29
C ALA A 617 -13.51 22.66 -20.79
N VAL A 618 -13.49 21.70 -21.72
CA VAL A 618 -12.79 20.41 -21.61
C VAL A 618 -11.31 20.70 -21.43
N GLY A 619 -10.75 20.39 -20.26
CA GLY A 619 -9.37 20.70 -19.91
C GLY A 619 -8.89 19.88 -18.72
N PRO A 620 -7.59 19.92 -18.39
CA PRO A 620 -7.00 19.13 -17.32
C PRO A 620 -7.71 19.35 -15.98
N PRO A 621 -7.69 18.35 -15.08
CA PRO A 621 -8.47 18.36 -13.86
C PRO A 621 -8.01 19.51 -12.98
N MET A 622 -8.99 20.25 -12.44
CA MET A 622 -8.69 21.39 -11.58
C MET A 622 -8.05 20.92 -10.28
N VAL A 623 -7.17 21.76 -9.74
CA VAL A 623 -6.57 21.55 -8.43
C VAL A 623 -7.44 22.24 -7.39
N PHE A 624 -7.83 21.49 -6.36
CA PHE A 624 -8.71 21.97 -5.30
C PHE A 624 -8.06 21.86 -3.92
N ASP A 625 -8.37 22.80 -3.05
CA ASP A 625 -8.26 22.59 -1.61
C ASP A 625 -9.51 21.86 -1.12
N ALA A 626 -9.30 20.86 -0.27
CA ALA A 626 -10.38 20.11 0.35
C ALA A 626 -10.52 20.50 1.83
N ALA A 627 -11.77 20.54 2.31
CA ALA A 627 -12.07 20.70 3.73
C ALA A 627 -13.34 19.94 4.11
N ILE A 628 -13.41 19.46 5.34
CA ILE A 628 -14.61 18.84 5.92
C ILE A 628 -15.11 19.72 7.05
N SER A 629 -16.40 20.03 7.08
CA SER A 629 -17.04 20.75 8.19
C SER A 629 -17.73 19.78 9.13
N PHE A 630 -17.50 19.95 10.42
CA PHE A 630 -18.07 19.12 11.47
C PHE A 630 -18.91 19.96 12.41
N ALA A 631 -20.11 19.49 12.74
CA ALA A 631 -20.89 20.01 13.86
C ALA A 631 -20.36 19.38 15.14
N CYS A 632 -19.80 20.17 16.04
CA CYS A 632 -19.30 19.74 17.35
C CYS A 632 -19.69 20.79 18.41
N GLY A 633 -20.31 20.37 19.51
CA GLY A 633 -20.71 21.28 20.59
C GLY A 633 -21.74 22.35 20.18
N GLY A 634 -22.46 22.16 19.06
CA GLY A 634 -23.39 23.16 18.50
C GLY A 634 -22.75 24.20 17.59
N GLU A 635 -21.45 24.10 17.32
CA GLU A 635 -20.69 24.96 16.40
C GLU A 635 -20.16 24.15 15.20
N SER A 636 -19.99 24.83 14.06
CA SER A 636 -19.43 24.21 12.84
C SER A 636 -17.94 24.49 12.72
N TRP A 637 -17.13 23.43 12.72
CA TRP A 637 -15.67 23.49 12.67
C TRP A 637 -15.13 23.01 11.31
N PRO A 638 -14.55 23.89 10.49
CA PRO A 638 -13.99 23.53 9.19
C PRO A 638 -12.54 23.00 9.31
N MET A 639 -12.36 21.70 9.09
CA MET A 639 -11.06 21.04 9.02
C MET A 639 -10.55 21.00 7.57
N LYS A 640 -9.59 21.87 7.26
CA LYS A 640 -8.84 21.87 5.98
C LYS A 640 -7.93 20.63 5.90
N LEU A 641 -8.01 19.87 4.81
CA LEU A 641 -7.17 18.70 4.58
C LEU A 641 -5.87 19.11 3.88
N ARG A 642 -4.98 19.78 4.62
CA ARG A 642 -3.82 20.49 4.06
C ARG A 642 -2.63 19.56 3.78
N TYR A 643 -2.41 18.58 4.63
CA TYR A 643 -1.20 17.76 4.64
C TYR A 643 -1.51 16.32 4.23
N ASN A 644 -0.62 15.74 3.42
CA ASN A 644 -0.60 14.33 3.08
C ASN A 644 0.03 13.53 4.23
N VAL A 645 -0.74 13.33 5.28
CA VAL A 645 -0.36 12.48 6.42
C VAL A 645 -0.67 11.01 6.13
N ASP A 646 -0.06 10.09 6.86
CA ASP A 646 -0.38 8.66 6.77
C ASP A 646 -1.10 8.19 8.05
N PHE A 647 -2.18 7.42 7.88
CA PHE A 647 -2.85 6.72 8.97
C PHE A 647 -2.38 5.28 8.95
N ILE A 648 -1.63 4.86 9.96
CA ILE A 648 -0.99 3.55 10.02
C ILE A 648 -1.91 2.65 10.83
N ASN A 649 -2.41 1.57 10.23
CA ASN A 649 -3.26 0.62 10.94
C ASN A 649 -2.43 -0.10 12.00
N ALA A 650 -2.81 0.04 13.27
CA ALA A 650 -2.09 -0.60 14.35
C ALA A 650 -2.09 -2.11 14.19
N PHE A 651 -1.00 -2.75 14.55
CA PHE A 651 -0.88 -4.19 14.47
C PHE A 651 -1.71 -4.85 15.58
N PRO A 652 -2.59 -5.83 15.28
CA PRO A 652 -3.39 -6.51 16.30
C PRO A 652 -2.50 -7.14 17.37
N CYS A 653 -2.79 -6.92 18.65
CA CYS A 653 -2.14 -7.61 19.76
C CYS A 653 -2.91 -8.89 20.14
N HIS A 654 -2.30 -9.78 20.91
CA HIS A 654 -2.98 -10.99 21.40
C HIS A 654 -3.13 -10.95 22.92
N GLN A 655 -4.27 -11.39 23.46
CA GLN A 655 -4.47 -11.53 24.91
C GLN A 655 -4.18 -10.26 25.75
N GLY A 656 -4.43 -9.08 25.18
CA GLY A 656 -4.39 -7.81 25.93
C GLY A 656 -5.49 -7.71 27.01
N PRO A 657 -5.48 -6.65 27.83
CA PRO A 657 -4.58 -5.49 27.75
C PRO A 657 -3.16 -5.81 28.23
N HIS A 658 -2.18 -5.13 27.65
CA HIS A 658 -0.78 -5.22 28.06
C HIS A 658 -0.40 -4.03 28.92
N VAL A 659 0.62 -4.18 29.75
CA VAL A 659 1.21 -3.05 30.47
C VAL A 659 1.99 -2.12 29.53
N LEU A 660 2.27 -0.91 30.01
CA LEU A 660 3.08 0.11 29.38
C LEU A 660 4.12 0.60 30.38
N PHE A 661 5.39 0.56 29.98
CA PHE A 661 6.53 1.05 30.74
C PHE A 661 6.52 2.59 30.84
N TYR A 662 6.94 3.15 31.97
CA TYR A 662 6.79 4.58 32.29
C TYR A 662 7.49 5.53 31.31
N ASP A 663 8.57 5.09 30.63
CA ASP A 663 9.28 5.92 29.64
C ASP A 663 8.43 6.22 28.39
N PHE A 664 7.37 5.45 28.13
CA PHE A 664 6.41 5.72 27.06
C PHE A 664 5.39 6.78 27.49
N SER A 665 5.81 8.04 27.46
CA SER A 665 4.98 9.19 27.80
C SER A 665 3.79 9.37 26.83
N PHE A 666 2.60 9.56 27.38
CA PHE A 666 1.41 9.85 26.57
C PHE A 666 0.46 10.81 27.27
N LYS A 667 -0.39 11.46 26.47
CA LYS A 667 -1.55 12.24 26.92
C LYS A 667 -2.80 11.69 26.25
N ALA A 668 -3.74 11.16 27.02
CA ALA A 668 -5.05 10.75 26.50
C ALA A 668 -6.06 11.89 26.58
N ILE A 669 -6.92 12.02 25.58
CA ILE A 669 -8.05 12.96 25.54
C ILE A 669 -9.25 12.30 24.86
N LYS A 670 -10.47 12.61 25.32
CA LYS A 670 -11.67 12.30 24.54
C LYS A 670 -11.80 13.21 23.33
N ILE A 671 -12.49 12.73 22.31
CA ILE A 671 -12.65 13.46 21.03
C ILE A 671 -13.33 14.84 21.21
N ASP A 672 -14.18 15.01 22.21
CA ASP A 672 -14.89 16.24 22.56
C ASP A 672 -14.28 17.04 23.71
N GLU A 673 -13.20 16.56 24.33
CA GLU A 673 -12.48 17.24 25.42
C GLU A 673 -11.44 18.26 24.90
N GLY A 674 -11.83 19.08 23.93
CA GLY A 674 -10.98 20.18 23.45
C GLY A 674 -9.90 19.79 22.44
N LEU A 675 -10.09 18.71 21.65
CA LEU A 675 -9.17 18.38 20.54
C LEU A 675 -8.99 19.57 19.57
N VAL A 676 -10.07 20.32 19.31
CA VAL A 676 -10.08 21.52 18.46
C VAL A 676 -9.09 22.59 18.95
N ASP A 677 -8.91 22.68 20.26
CA ASP A 677 -8.09 23.72 20.90
C ASP A 677 -6.60 23.39 20.83
N ILE A 678 -6.24 22.15 20.49
CA ILE A 678 -4.84 21.72 20.33
C ILE A 678 -4.33 22.15 18.96
N GLN A 679 -3.52 23.20 18.93
CA GLN A 679 -2.96 23.76 17.69
C GLN A 679 -1.48 23.41 17.46
N ASP A 680 -0.72 23.20 18.53
CA ASP A 680 0.75 23.09 18.49
C ASP A 680 1.27 21.77 19.09
N TRP A 681 0.56 20.67 18.83
CA TRP A 681 0.95 19.36 19.35
C TRP A 681 2.36 18.94 18.90
N GLY A 682 2.76 19.29 17.67
CA GLY A 682 4.10 18.98 17.17
C GLY A 682 5.22 19.49 18.08
N ASN A 683 5.17 20.74 18.52
CA ASN A 683 6.21 21.25 19.43
C ASN A 683 6.12 20.59 20.82
N GLN A 684 4.89 20.31 21.29
CA GLN A 684 4.66 19.62 22.56
C GLN A 684 5.19 18.17 22.56
N SER A 685 5.17 17.52 21.41
CA SER A 685 5.70 16.16 21.22
C SER A 685 7.20 16.14 20.92
N GLY A 686 7.91 17.28 21.00
CA GLY A 686 9.35 17.37 20.76
C GLY A 686 9.77 17.54 19.29
N ARG A 687 8.81 17.71 18.37
CA ARG A 687 9.12 17.93 16.94
C ARG A 687 9.86 19.23 16.77
N ILE A 688 10.98 19.20 16.06
CA ILE A 688 11.72 20.41 15.73
C ILE A 688 11.07 21.04 14.49
N PRO A 689 10.68 22.34 14.54
CA PRO A 689 10.19 23.03 13.36
C PRO A 689 11.22 22.98 12.24
N ARG A 690 10.87 22.40 11.09
CA ARG A 690 11.69 22.59 9.88
C ARG A 690 11.70 24.08 9.55
N PRO A 691 12.86 24.70 9.28
CA PRO A 691 12.87 26.07 8.81
C PRO A 691 12.05 26.11 7.53
N THR A 692 10.97 26.88 7.55
CA THR A 692 10.07 27.02 6.41
C THR A 692 10.87 27.64 5.26
N SER A 693 11.29 26.84 4.28
CA SER A 693 11.92 27.34 3.05
C SER A 693 10.84 27.92 2.14
N SER A 694 10.17 28.98 2.59
CA SER A 694 9.32 29.81 1.74
C SER A 694 10.13 30.79 0.89
N LYS A 695 11.46 30.81 0.99
CA LYS A 695 12.37 31.51 0.07
C LYS A 695 13.66 30.70 -0.12
N SER A 696 13.92 30.34 -1.38
CA SER A 696 15.13 29.66 -1.90
C SER A 696 15.46 28.27 -1.36
N SER A 697 15.94 27.40 -2.25
CA SER A 697 16.65 26.17 -1.89
C SER A 697 17.70 26.50 -0.83
N PRO A 698 17.83 25.69 0.25
CA PRO A 698 18.82 25.94 1.28
C PRO A 698 20.21 26.06 0.63
N GLY A 699 20.92 27.16 0.87
CA GLY A 699 22.30 27.29 0.43
C GLY A 699 23.16 26.17 1.04
N LYS A 700 24.22 25.73 0.34
CA LYS A 700 25.11 24.64 0.77
C LYS A 700 25.61 24.74 2.24
N LYS A 701 25.69 25.96 2.79
CA LYS A 701 26.03 26.20 4.20
C LYS A 701 24.91 25.87 5.20
N ALA A 702 23.64 26.02 4.82
CA ALA A 702 22.50 25.64 5.66
C ALA A 702 22.32 24.11 5.70
N LEU A 703 22.54 23.42 4.58
CA LEU A 703 22.58 21.95 4.52
C LEU A 703 23.76 21.35 5.31
N ALA A 704 24.94 21.98 5.26
CA ALA A 704 26.09 21.55 6.05
C ALA A 704 25.89 21.75 7.56
N LEU A 705 25.28 22.87 8.00
CA LEU A 705 24.93 23.12 9.40
C LEU A 705 23.78 22.24 9.91
N MET A 706 22.89 21.78 9.02
CA MET A 706 21.83 20.81 9.34
C MET A 706 22.39 19.41 9.59
N ASN A 707 23.41 18.99 8.83
CA ASN A 707 24.05 17.68 9.01
C ASN A 707 24.81 17.52 10.33
N GLU A 708 25.30 18.60 10.95
CA GLU A 708 26.06 18.52 12.20
C GLU A 708 25.17 18.40 13.46
N LYS A 709 23.84 18.58 13.34
CA LYS A 709 22.87 18.48 14.46
C LYS A 709 21.53 17.86 14.04
N GLN A 710 21.54 16.89 13.13
CA GLN A 710 20.30 16.21 12.76
C GLN A 710 19.92 15.20 13.83
N LYS A 711 18.99 15.59 14.70
CA LYS A 711 18.35 14.66 15.63
C LYS A 711 17.66 13.54 14.86
N SER A 712 17.69 12.33 15.41
CA SER A 712 16.96 11.19 14.87
C SER A 712 15.45 11.45 14.87
N ALA A 713 14.66 10.62 14.17
CA ALA A 713 13.21 10.76 14.22
C ALA A 713 12.66 10.44 15.61
N HIS A 714 13.22 9.44 16.29
CA HIS A 714 12.75 9.04 17.62
C HIS A 714 13.03 10.11 18.69
N GLU A 715 14.13 10.87 18.58
CA GLU A 715 14.43 12.00 19.48
C GLU A 715 13.45 13.18 19.33
N GLN A 716 12.65 13.18 18.26
CA GLN A 716 11.65 14.21 17.95
C GLN A 716 10.22 13.79 18.32
N VAL A 717 10.05 12.62 18.95
CA VAL A 717 8.78 12.14 19.49
C VAL A 717 8.97 11.77 20.95
N THR A 718 8.75 12.74 21.84
CA THR A 718 8.93 12.57 23.29
C THR A 718 7.62 12.23 24.01
N ASN A 719 6.48 12.51 23.39
CA ASN A 719 5.15 12.30 23.98
C ASN A 719 4.12 11.99 22.88
N VAL A 720 3.21 11.05 23.14
CA VAL A 720 2.17 10.61 22.20
C VAL A 720 0.78 11.12 22.64
N LEU A 721 0.05 11.77 21.74
CA LEU A 721 -1.36 12.13 21.96
C LEU A 721 -2.23 10.94 21.61
N VAL A 722 -2.99 10.44 22.58
CA VAL A 722 -3.99 9.40 22.36
C VAL A 722 -5.36 10.04 22.26
N ILE A 723 -5.94 10.05 21.06
CA ILE A 723 -7.27 10.57 20.79
C ILE A 723 -8.26 9.41 20.88
N GLU A 724 -9.17 9.48 21.84
CA GLU A 724 -10.22 8.47 22.03
C GLU A 724 -11.42 8.81 21.13
N ALA A 725 -11.35 8.35 19.88
CA ALA A 725 -12.37 8.52 18.85
C ALA A 725 -13.36 7.33 18.83
N LEU A 726 -13.91 6.98 19.99
CA LEU A 726 -14.85 5.88 20.17
C LEU A 726 -16.28 6.26 19.74
N GLY A 727 -17.19 5.30 19.61
CA GLY A 727 -18.59 5.56 19.26
C GLY A 727 -18.82 5.61 17.74
N VAL A 728 -19.53 6.64 17.26
CA VAL A 728 -19.87 6.81 15.83
C VAL A 728 -18.64 6.99 14.93
N SER A 729 -18.71 6.50 13.70
CA SER A 729 -17.64 6.65 12.69
C SER A 729 -17.17 8.09 12.49
N ASP A 730 -18.05 9.08 12.64
CA ASP A 730 -17.71 10.50 12.45
C ASP A 730 -16.63 11.00 13.44
N ASN A 731 -16.50 10.37 14.61
CA ASN A 731 -15.45 10.71 15.59
C ASN A 731 -14.06 10.38 15.04
N GLU A 732 -13.90 9.21 14.40
CA GLU A 732 -12.64 8.83 13.77
C GLU A 732 -12.35 9.70 12.54
N VAL A 733 -13.37 10.00 11.71
CA VAL A 733 -13.23 10.92 10.57
C VAL A 733 -12.77 12.30 11.05
N PHE A 734 -13.31 12.78 12.18
CA PHE A 734 -12.91 14.05 12.78
C PHE A 734 -11.46 14.03 13.27
N ALA A 735 -11.05 12.98 13.99
CA ALA A 735 -9.66 12.81 14.44
C ALA A 735 -8.67 12.76 13.26
N ARG A 736 -9.00 12.01 12.20
CA ARG A 736 -8.21 11.96 10.96
C ARG A 736 -8.17 13.32 10.25
N ALA A 737 -9.28 14.05 10.20
CA ALA A 737 -9.33 15.38 9.61
C ALA A 737 -8.49 16.41 10.38
N TRP A 738 -8.49 16.34 11.72
CA TRP A 738 -7.62 17.16 12.58
C TRP A 738 -6.14 16.85 12.30
N CYS A 739 -5.78 15.57 12.23
CA CYS A 739 -4.43 15.13 11.85
C CYS A 739 -4.00 15.70 10.49
N ALA A 740 -4.86 15.63 9.47
CA ALA A 740 -4.62 16.18 8.15
C ALA A 740 -4.55 17.73 8.12
N HIS A 741 -5.19 18.40 9.07
CA HIS A 741 -5.16 19.86 9.22
C HIS A 741 -3.83 20.35 9.78
N HIS A 742 -3.32 19.66 10.80
CA HIS A 742 -2.12 20.03 11.55
C HIS A 742 -0.84 19.36 11.04
N GLY A 743 -0.97 18.36 10.16
CA GLY A 743 0.16 17.64 9.59
C GLY A 743 0.74 16.63 10.59
N HIS A 744 -0.12 15.79 11.15
CA HIS A 744 0.26 14.66 11.99
C HIS A 744 -0.19 13.36 11.33
N SER A 745 0.76 12.46 11.08
CA SER A 745 0.46 11.05 10.85
C SER A 745 -0.02 10.43 12.17
N ALA A 746 -0.74 9.31 12.11
CA ALA A 746 -1.27 8.69 13.32
C ALA A 746 -1.33 7.17 13.22
N ILE A 747 -1.09 6.48 14.33
CA ILE A 747 -1.45 5.07 14.50
C ILE A 747 -2.96 4.99 14.73
N VAL A 748 -3.68 4.21 13.94
CA VAL A 748 -5.12 3.96 14.09
C VAL A 748 -5.32 2.57 14.68
N ALA A 749 -5.73 2.52 15.94
CA ALA A 749 -5.91 1.29 16.69
C ALA A 749 -7.39 1.00 16.94
N ASN A 750 -7.88 -0.13 16.40
CA ASN A 750 -9.17 -0.65 16.82
C ASN A 750 -9.02 -1.29 18.20
N ILE A 751 -9.70 -0.76 19.21
CA ILE A 751 -9.58 -1.22 20.60
C ILE A 751 -10.00 -2.68 20.81
N LYS A 752 -10.71 -3.27 19.84
CA LYS A 752 -11.10 -4.70 19.83
C LYS A 752 -9.96 -5.63 19.38
N GLU A 753 -8.93 -5.09 18.73
CA GLU A 753 -7.82 -5.86 18.15
C GLU A 753 -6.45 -5.45 18.74
N THR A 754 -6.27 -4.17 19.04
CA THR A 754 -5.02 -3.61 19.58
C THR A 754 -5.30 -2.82 20.85
N CYS A 755 -4.63 -3.18 21.95
CA CYS A 755 -4.74 -2.43 23.20
C CYS A 755 -3.98 -1.10 23.14
N MET A 756 -4.37 -0.15 23.99
CA MET A 756 -3.78 1.19 24.05
C MET A 756 -2.26 1.17 24.21
N SER A 757 -1.73 0.31 25.09
CA SER A 757 -0.28 0.16 25.30
C SER A 757 0.49 -0.25 24.04
N CYS A 758 -0.04 -1.22 23.28
CA CYS A 758 0.60 -1.64 22.03
C CYS A 758 0.53 -0.54 20.97
N ALA A 759 -0.58 0.19 20.90
CA ALA A 759 -0.73 1.30 19.97
C ALA A 759 0.24 2.46 20.28
N ILE A 760 0.46 2.78 21.56
CA ILE A 760 1.43 3.78 21.99
C ILE A 760 2.86 3.33 21.63
N ARG A 761 3.24 2.09 21.96
CA ARG A 761 4.57 1.56 21.60
C ARG A 761 4.80 1.55 20.09
N GLU A 762 3.80 1.17 19.31
CA GLU A 762 3.87 1.21 17.84
C GLU A 762 4.04 2.65 17.31
N ALA A 763 3.43 3.65 17.96
CA ALA A 763 3.63 5.05 17.62
C ALA A 763 5.08 5.50 17.84
N TYR A 764 5.69 5.12 18.97
CA TYR A 764 7.13 5.33 19.22
C TYR A 764 8.04 4.58 18.25
N ALA A 765 7.65 3.36 17.84
CA ALA A 765 8.34 2.60 16.80
C ALA A 765 8.36 3.35 15.46
N ALA A 766 7.19 3.82 15.04
CA ALA A 766 6.95 4.53 13.80
C ALA A 766 7.46 5.97 13.82
N CYS A 767 7.88 6.47 14.99
CA CYS A 767 8.21 7.87 15.27
C CYS A 767 7.06 8.82 14.90
N VAL A 768 5.85 8.46 15.34
CA VAL A 768 4.60 9.20 15.13
C VAL A 768 4.05 9.65 16.49
N ALA A 769 3.63 10.91 16.59
CA ALA A 769 3.24 11.53 17.87
C ALA A 769 1.74 11.44 18.20
N VAL A 770 0.94 10.73 17.40
CA VAL A 770 -0.52 10.63 17.56
C VAL A 770 -0.99 9.18 17.42
N VAL A 771 -1.88 8.77 18.31
CA VAL A 771 -2.65 7.52 18.26
C VAL A 771 -4.13 7.90 18.22
N ILE A 772 -4.88 7.30 17.31
CA ILE A 772 -6.35 7.38 17.26
C ILE A 772 -6.89 6.02 17.69
N LEU A 773 -7.58 5.98 18.83
CA LEU A 773 -8.30 4.80 19.27
C LEU A 773 -9.73 4.85 18.70
N THR A 774 -10.16 3.76 18.09
CA THR A 774 -11.47 3.64 17.43
C THR A 774 -12.10 2.29 17.74
N GLU A 775 -13.40 2.17 17.52
CA GLU A 775 -14.12 0.88 17.53
C GLU A 775 -14.30 0.27 16.13
N GLY A 776 -13.87 1.01 15.09
CA GLY A 776 -14.12 0.68 13.67
C GLY A 776 -15.56 0.97 13.22
N GLY A 777 -16.22 1.95 13.85
CA GLY A 777 -17.65 2.23 13.69
C GLY A 777 -18.55 1.31 14.53
N VAL A 778 -19.80 1.71 14.75
CA VAL A 778 -20.76 0.92 15.54
C VAL A 778 -21.34 -0.20 14.67
N VAL A 779 -21.58 -1.39 15.24
CA VAL A 779 -22.15 -2.54 14.48
C VAL A 779 -23.45 -2.19 13.75
N LYS A 780 -24.28 -1.31 14.35
CA LYS A 780 -25.54 -0.78 13.78
C LYS A 780 -25.34 0.18 12.60
N GLU A 781 -24.12 0.63 12.35
CA GLU A 781 -23.77 1.46 11.19
C GLU A 781 -23.49 0.63 9.93
N ASN A 782 -23.32 -0.69 10.07
CA ASN A 782 -23.21 -1.60 8.94
C ASN A 782 -24.56 -1.74 8.22
N ASP A 783 -24.56 -1.60 6.90
CA ASP A 783 -25.78 -1.68 6.05
C ASP A 783 -26.46 -3.06 6.05
N THR A 784 -25.93 -4.02 6.82
CA THR A 784 -26.42 -5.40 6.91
C THR A 784 -27.79 -5.53 7.58
N GLU A 785 -28.27 -4.51 8.31
CA GLU A 785 -29.59 -4.57 8.95
C GLU A 785 -30.77 -4.08 8.05
N VAL A 786 -30.50 -3.64 6.82
CA VAL A 786 -31.56 -3.10 5.93
C VAL A 786 -32.20 -4.17 5.03
N TYR A 787 -31.58 -5.34 4.86
CA TYR A 787 -32.16 -6.45 4.08
C TYR A 787 -32.63 -7.57 5.01
N GLY A 788 -33.75 -7.31 5.68
CA GLY A 788 -34.60 -8.38 6.20
C GLY A 788 -35.25 -9.11 5.03
N TYR A 789 -34.92 -10.38 4.87
CA TYR A 789 -35.61 -11.33 4.00
C TYR A 789 -37.14 -11.23 4.17
N ALA A 790 -37.84 -11.10 3.05
CA ALA A 790 -39.21 -11.56 2.86
C ALA A 790 -39.21 -12.57 1.72
#